data_AF-A0A2E0CFX1-F1
#
_entry.id   AF-A0A2E0CFX1-F1
#
_cell.length_a   1.000
_cell.length_b   1.000
_cell.length_c   1.000
_cell.angle_alpha   90.00
_cell.angle_beta   90.00
_cell.angle_gamma   90.00
#
_symmetry.space_group_name_H-M   'P 1'
#
loop_
_entity.id
_entity.type
_entity.pdbx_description
1 polymer ?
#
loop_
_entity_poly.entity_id
_entity_poly.type
_entity_poly.pdbx_seq_one_letter_code
_entity_poly.pdbx_strand_id
1 'polypeptide(L)'
;MYLQITTFLIALISFVYSDDWFHITSHLDVTDIVSNNDYIYASTHGGLLILNKESHQLLTLNANEGIYPADLKSIFIDYKNNILLGSNGPIPSIQVIDSDYNHINTVFLNGIDGLNQIVDIVEYNNDIYAIGRGGDIDMFIHFKYDNQGHLYYQTVLNLPIQNISTIYDLDIVNEEIFITTNRGIVKGATINDEIVWVAHDLIDMDKVFFYNGHLFNDEFRSESIIDVISSDVNQFNIATVQSLYRVSDSDTVKIFDCPYESANFSNIYQIGNTIVLSVENMGIYSLLMDNNTIIDKNMYLPGTILQNNFSSITVTDNGQVVAVSENGGAIIKDERITNFVPYNKKKYYPVNNYISDIVLDFNRYGNFDGFSTNYRSGSQSPMSITSSDWNSIYFTNPGITSDINNIFNSPLIEISLDNYDCFNYGIGDDVIDGMDGIVDIESVDSGYMFINYLRQDSQNNIWVLNPYAEKYNNIIAVQSPNKTWSHLKDSYGLNLSDENNSLLPTTFDFDPSGRVWVSFRRHLNQNGEVVSSGGIKILDFNNTINDLSDDQWLEIENPEILPNGISTEIWSLAFSKNLNENILWILTGNGVKGYIINDLELIEYPQTFYENIYFDESDKLKVDSQNNLWIITRHSGVRVISQDTSTWPSANGITTDNSPILSNVVYDVAFNTNNGKIYFATEKGISIMNSPFTQNPITNDNEEISLSPNPLKLSSDNSLSIWNIFPGSKIRIMTLNGTVLKTFELNNNENKIYSWDGILNSGDYIKPGIYLITASHANYASRIGKLAVTK
;
A
#
# COMPACT_ATOMS: atom_id res chain seq x y z
N MET A 1 -15.38 -5.55 -52.14
CA MET A 1 -15.59 -4.14 -51.72
C MET A 1 -16.23 -4.19 -50.35
N TYR A 2 -15.67 -3.45 -49.39
CA TYR A 2 -15.76 -3.59 -47.92
C TYR A 2 -14.74 -4.57 -47.33
N LEU A 3 -13.51 -4.07 -47.21
CA LEU A 3 -12.49 -4.51 -46.27
C LEU A 3 -12.76 -3.75 -44.98
N GLN A 4 -13.16 -4.43 -43.89
CA GLN A 4 -13.20 -3.84 -42.56
C GLN A 4 -11.80 -3.96 -41.97
N ILE A 5 -11.07 -2.84 -41.98
CA ILE A 5 -9.82 -2.69 -41.23
C ILE A 5 -10.24 -2.25 -39.84
N THR A 6 -10.21 -3.16 -38.88
CA THR A 6 -10.23 -2.83 -37.46
C THR A 6 -8.83 -2.35 -37.07
N THR A 7 -8.65 -1.02 -37.09
CA THR A 7 -7.51 -0.36 -36.44
C THR A 7 -7.64 -0.52 -34.93
N PHE A 8 -6.80 -1.38 -34.34
CA PHE A 8 -6.54 -1.38 -32.91
C PHE A 8 -5.85 -0.05 -32.55
N LEU A 9 -6.51 0.76 -31.74
CA LEU A 9 -5.93 1.96 -31.17
C LEU A 9 -5.02 1.52 -30.01
N ILE A 10 -3.73 1.36 -30.27
CA ILE A 10 -2.74 1.18 -29.21
C ILE A 10 -2.55 2.56 -28.57
N ALA A 11 -3.18 2.78 -27.43
CA ALA A 11 -2.85 3.92 -26.58
C ALA A 11 -1.42 3.69 -26.06
N LEU A 12 -0.45 4.39 -26.65
CA LEU A 12 0.88 4.56 -26.06
C LEU A 12 0.70 5.40 -24.79
N ILE A 13 0.50 4.73 -23.65
CA ILE A 13 0.59 5.37 -22.34
C ILE A 13 2.09 5.46 -22.02
N SER A 14 2.73 6.52 -22.50
CA SER A 14 4.03 6.92 -21.97
C SER A 14 3.78 7.57 -20.61
N PHE A 15 3.94 6.80 -19.52
CA PHE A 15 4.08 7.37 -18.19
C PHE A 15 5.43 8.09 -18.14
N VAL A 16 5.45 9.36 -18.55
CA VAL A 16 6.47 10.28 -18.02
C VAL A 16 6.03 10.51 -16.58
N TYR A 17 6.74 9.92 -15.62
CA TYR A 17 6.51 10.20 -14.20
C TYR A 17 6.51 11.71 -14.03
N SER A 18 5.38 12.28 -13.62
CA SER A 18 5.38 13.67 -13.21
C SER A 18 6.12 13.75 -11.87
N ASP A 19 6.85 14.84 -11.65
CA ASP A 19 7.55 15.17 -10.38
C ASP A 19 6.61 15.25 -9.15
N ASP A 20 5.35 14.85 -9.29
CA ASP A 20 4.28 15.02 -8.31
C ASP A 20 4.00 13.77 -7.49
N TRP A 21 4.53 12.61 -7.89
CA TRP A 21 4.33 11.33 -7.20
C TRP A 21 5.64 10.73 -6.69
N PHE A 22 5.54 10.06 -5.54
CA PHE A 22 6.62 9.26 -4.96
C PHE A 22 6.07 7.99 -4.32
N HIS A 23 6.87 6.94 -4.25
CA HIS A 23 6.45 5.61 -3.84
C HIS A 23 7.40 5.00 -2.80
N ILE A 24 6.82 4.36 -1.78
CA ILE A 24 7.55 3.56 -0.81
C ILE A 24 7.02 2.13 -0.89
N THR A 25 7.90 1.21 -1.26
CA THR A 25 7.60 -0.20 -1.53
C THR A 25 8.58 -1.09 -0.76
N SER A 26 8.21 -2.36 -0.55
CA SER A 26 9.01 -3.35 0.18
C SER A 26 9.91 -4.16 -0.75
N HIS A 27 11.20 -4.22 -0.43
CA HIS A 27 12.20 -5.02 -1.14
C HIS A 27 12.69 -6.23 -0.30
N LEU A 28 11.96 -6.61 0.75
CA LEU A 28 12.34 -7.73 1.60
C LEU A 28 11.98 -9.10 1.01
N ASP A 29 10.88 -9.16 0.25
CA ASP A 29 10.40 -10.42 -0.31
C ASP A 29 10.88 -10.57 -1.75
N VAL A 30 11.92 -11.39 -1.91
CA VAL A 30 12.58 -11.65 -3.19
C VAL A 30 11.86 -12.78 -3.91
N THR A 31 11.51 -12.52 -5.17
CA THR A 31 10.76 -13.44 -6.02
C THR A 31 11.65 -14.24 -6.96
N ASP A 32 12.74 -13.64 -7.44
CA ASP A 32 13.68 -14.28 -8.37
C ASP A 32 15.04 -13.59 -8.39
N ILE A 33 16.10 -14.31 -8.75
CA ILE A 33 17.51 -13.88 -8.62
C ILE A 33 18.31 -14.21 -9.89
N VAL A 34 19.10 -13.26 -10.36
CA VAL A 34 20.11 -13.47 -11.40
C VAL A 34 21.39 -12.71 -11.08
N SER A 35 22.49 -12.99 -11.78
CA SER A 35 23.75 -12.27 -11.55
C SER A 35 24.57 -12.11 -12.82
N ASN A 36 25.30 -11.00 -12.92
CA ASN A 36 26.39 -10.82 -13.88
C ASN A 36 27.75 -10.90 -13.16
N ASN A 37 28.85 -10.39 -13.73
CA ASN A 37 30.16 -10.49 -13.07
C ASN A 37 30.24 -9.71 -11.76
N ASP A 38 29.62 -8.53 -11.69
CA ASP A 38 29.86 -7.56 -10.61
C ASP A 38 28.69 -7.45 -9.63
N TYR A 39 27.48 -7.82 -10.08
CA TYR A 39 26.24 -7.58 -9.35
C TYR A 39 25.35 -8.84 -9.27
N ILE A 40 24.60 -8.92 -8.18
CA ILE A 40 23.44 -9.80 -8.02
C ILE A 40 22.21 -8.90 -8.15
N TYR A 41 21.26 -9.32 -8.96
CA TYR A 41 19.98 -8.65 -9.16
C TYR A 41 18.88 -9.56 -8.64
N ALA A 42 17.92 -8.98 -7.93
CA ALA A 42 16.80 -9.69 -7.38
C ALA A 42 15.50 -8.93 -7.65
N SER A 43 14.53 -9.60 -8.27
CA SER A 43 13.18 -9.07 -8.35
C SER A 43 12.49 -9.22 -6.99
N THR A 44 11.63 -8.26 -6.66
CA THR A 44 10.88 -8.24 -5.39
C THR A 44 9.46 -7.72 -5.64
N HIS A 45 8.59 -7.88 -4.64
CA HIS A 45 7.24 -7.30 -4.68
C HIS A 45 7.22 -5.75 -4.65
N GLY A 46 8.35 -5.09 -4.45
CA GLY A 46 8.46 -3.63 -4.44
C GLY A 46 9.40 -3.04 -5.50
N GLY A 47 9.99 -3.86 -6.36
CA GLY A 47 10.86 -3.44 -7.45
C GLY A 47 12.12 -4.28 -7.55
N LEU A 48 13.21 -3.67 -8.03
CA LEU A 48 14.49 -4.33 -8.26
C LEU A 48 15.46 -4.06 -7.10
N LEU A 49 16.04 -5.11 -6.54
CA LEU A 49 17.13 -5.05 -5.57
C LEU A 49 18.45 -5.40 -6.27
N ILE A 50 19.47 -4.58 -6.07
CA ILE A 50 20.78 -4.69 -6.72
C ILE A 50 21.85 -4.73 -5.63
N LEU A 51 22.68 -5.78 -5.65
CA LEU A 51 23.76 -6.01 -4.71
C LEU A 51 25.10 -6.01 -5.45
N ASN A 52 26.00 -5.10 -5.09
CA ASN A 52 27.38 -5.16 -5.54
C ASN A 52 28.14 -6.26 -4.79
N LYS A 53 28.75 -7.19 -5.53
CA LYS A 53 29.40 -8.38 -4.97
C LYS A 53 30.66 -8.05 -4.16
N GLU A 54 31.40 -7.00 -4.54
CA GLU A 54 32.66 -6.60 -3.90
C GLU A 54 32.43 -5.66 -2.71
N SER A 55 31.65 -4.60 -2.91
CA SER A 55 31.45 -3.57 -1.89
C SER A 55 30.33 -3.90 -0.89
N HIS A 56 29.52 -4.92 -1.16
CA HIS A 56 28.32 -5.29 -0.39
C HIS A 56 27.27 -4.18 -0.30
N GLN A 57 27.33 -3.18 -1.17
CA GLN A 57 26.34 -2.11 -1.24
C GLN A 57 25.05 -2.60 -1.88
N LEU A 58 23.92 -2.17 -1.30
CA LEU A 58 22.59 -2.43 -1.81
C LEU A 58 22.01 -1.16 -2.42
N LEU A 59 21.38 -1.31 -3.58
CA LEU A 59 20.58 -0.30 -4.26
C LEU A 59 19.21 -0.89 -4.54
N THR A 60 18.17 -0.10 -4.35
CA THR A 60 16.78 -0.47 -4.67
C THR A 60 16.25 0.48 -5.72
N LEU A 61 15.58 -0.06 -6.74
CA LEU A 61 14.85 0.70 -7.74
C LEU A 61 13.37 0.32 -7.68
N ASN A 62 12.47 1.28 -7.77
CA ASN A 62 11.03 1.06 -7.86
C ASN A 62 10.40 2.03 -8.89
N ALA A 63 9.10 2.28 -8.79
CA ALA A 63 8.39 3.20 -9.67
C ALA A 63 9.03 4.60 -9.72
N ASN A 64 9.66 5.08 -8.64
CA ASN A 64 10.37 6.37 -8.61
C ASN A 64 11.53 6.42 -9.62
N GLU A 65 12.19 5.29 -9.86
CA GLU A 65 13.32 5.15 -10.79
C GLU A 65 12.90 4.55 -12.13
N GLY A 66 11.59 4.53 -12.45
CA GLY A 66 11.09 4.10 -13.75
C GLY A 66 10.67 2.63 -13.83
N ILE A 67 10.75 1.86 -12.74
CA ILE A 67 10.34 0.45 -12.71
C ILE A 67 8.82 0.35 -12.51
N TYR A 68 8.08 0.08 -13.58
CA TYR A 68 6.63 -0.10 -13.52
C TYR A 68 6.11 -1.16 -14.50
N PRO A 69 5.28 -2.12 -14.01
CA PRO A 69 4.83 -2.29 -12.62
C PRO A 69 5.96 -2.62 -11.64
N ALA A 70 5.87 -2.13 -10.40
CA ALA A 70 6.90 -2.35 -9.38
C ALA A 70 6.82 -3.73 -8.71
N ASP A 71 5.66 -4.39 -8.76
CA ASP A 71 5.50 -5.75 -8.24
C ASP A 71 6.03 -6.75 -9.28
N LEU A 72 7.25 -7.24 -9.04
CA LEU A 72 7.98 -8.12 -9.95
C LEU A 72 7.87 -9.57 -9.50
N LYS A 73 7.99 -10.48 -10.45
CA LYS A 73 7.93 -11.93 -10.23
C LYS A 73 9.14 -12.68 -10.75
N SER A 74 9.66 -12.28 -11.90
CA SER A 74 10.82 -12.93 -12.53
C SER A 74 11.83 -11.92 -13.04
N ILE A 75 13.07 -12.36 -13.19
CA ILE A 75 14.16 -11.53 -13.69
C ILE A 75 15.11 -12.35 -14.58
N PHE A 76 15.58 -11.77 -15.67
CA PHE A 76 16.53 -12.41 -16.58
C PHE A 76 17.55 -11.41 -17.12
N ILE A 77 18.77 -11.87 -17.45
CA ILE A 77 19.77 -11.05 -18.14
C ILE A 77 20.03 -11.65 -19.52
N ASP A 78 19.75 -10.89 -20.57
CA ASP A 78 19.97 -11.34 -21.95
C ASP A 78 21.43 -11.26 -22.40
N TYR A 79 21.74 -11.81 -23.58
CA TYR A 79 23.08 -11.76 -24.17
C TYR A 79 23.61 -10.35 -24.46
N LYS A 80 22.75 -9.33 -24.51
CA LYS A 80 23.12 -7.91 -24.65
C LYS A 80 23.38 -7.26 -23.30
N ASN A 81 23.27 -8.02 -22.20
CA ASN A 81 23.37 -7.56 -20.83
C ASN A 81 22.26 -6.58 -20.42
N ASN A 82 21.09 -6.66 -21.06
CA ASN A 82 19.87 -6.01 -20.59
C ASN A 82 19.25 -6.87 -19.50
N ILE A 83 18.59 -6.20 -18.55
CA ILE A 83 17.83 -6.84 -17.48
C ILE A 83 16.35 -6.82 -17.88
N LEU A 84 15.74 -8.00 -17.95
CA LEU A 84 14.32 -8.19 -18.22
C LEU A 84 13.60 -8.44 -16.89
N LEU A 85 12.51 -7.73 -16.66
CA LEU A 85 11.73 -7.80 -15.42
C LEU A 85 10.29 -8.21 -15.73
N GLY A 86 9.88 -9.40 -15.29
CA GLY A 86 8.51 -9.90 -15.40
C GLY A 86 7.66 -9.46 -14.20
N SER A 87 6.42 -9.01 -14.45
CA SER A 87 5.53 -8.54 -13.38
C SER A 87 4.74 -9.66 -12.70
N ASN A 88 4.44 -9.48 -11.40
CA ASN A 88 3.61 -10.37 -10.57
C ASN A 88 2.10 -10.12 -10.68
N GLY A 89 1.70 -9.24 -11.60
CA GLY A 89 0.30 -8.90 -11.86
C GLY A 89 -0.30 -7.84 -10.94
N PRO A 90 -1.58 -7.46 -11.19
CA PRO A 90 -2.46 -7.98 -12.24
C PRO A 90 -2.17 -7.41 -13.63
N ILE A 91 -1.19 -6.53 -13.77
CA ILE A 91 -0.75 -5.97 -15.06
C ILE A 91 0.39 -6.84 -15.60
N PRO A 92 0.14 -7.83 -16.48
CA PRO A 92 1.19 -8.67 -17.04
C PRO A 92 2.08 -7.88 -18.00
N SER A 93 3.38 -7.91 -17.75
CA SER A 93 4.35 -7.17 -18.55
C SER A 93 5.76 -7.70 -18.42
N ILE A 94 6.58 -7.42 -19.42
CA ILE A 94 8.04 -7.54 -19.37
C ILE A 94 8.64 -6.15 -19.59
N GLN A 95 9.42 -5.67 -18.64
CA GLN A 95 10.20 -4.44 -18.76
C GLN A 95 11.62 -4.80 -19.20
N VAL A 96 12.23 -3.96 -20.02
CA VAL A 96 13.63 -4.10 -20.43
C VAL A 96 14.38 -2.85 -20.00
N ILE A 97 15.44 -3.04 -19.21
CA ILE A 97 16.35 -1.97 -18.78
C ILE A 97 17.79 -2.33 -19.17
N ASP A 98 18.62 -1.33 -19.45
CA ASP A 98 20.03 -1.56 -19.76
C ASP A 98 20.88 -1.75 -18.47
N SER A 99 22.18 -2.00 -18.65
CA SER A 99 23.13 -2.18 -17.54
C SER A 99 23.39 -0.92 -16.71
N ASP A 100 23.02 0.25 -17.23
CA ASP A 100 23.07 1.54 -16.53
C ASP A 100 21.70 1.87 -15.88
N TYR A 101 20.77 0.91 -15.89
CA TYR A 101 19.41 0.98 -15.35
C TYR A 101 18.48 1.96 -16.07
N ASN A 102 18.82 2.36 -17.30
CA ASN A 102 17.90 3.14 -18.12
C ASN A 102 16.80 2.26 -18.67
N HIS A 103 15.56 2.75 -18.61
CA HIS A 103 14.43 2.07 -19.21
C HIS A 103 14.51 2.10 -20.73
N ILE A 104 14.48 0.91 -21.35
CA ILE A 104 14.46 0.76 -22.82
C ILE A 104 13.00 0.74 -23.29
N ASN A 105 12.22 -0.25 -22.85
CA ASN A 105 10.78 -0.32 -23.13
C ASN A 105 10.05 -1.31 -22.18
N THR A 106 8.72 -1.18 -22.11
CA THR A 106 7.83 -2.15 -21.43
C THR A 106 6.87 -2.75 -22.44
N VAL A 107 6.72 -4.07 -22.43
CA VAL A 107 5.72 -4.81 -23.20
C VAL A 107 4.55 -5.17 -22.28
N PHE A 108 3.45 -4.43 -22.37
CA PHE A 108 2.21 -4.74 -21.65
C PHE A 108 1.38 -5.79 -22.40
N LEU A 109 0.82 -6.76 -21.67
CA LEU A 109 0.12 -7.92 -22.24
C LEU A 109 -1.37 -7.97 -21.85
N ASN A 110 -1.94 -6.83 -21.47
CA ASN A 110 -3.33 -6.68 -20.99
C ASN A 110 -4.42 -7.17 -21.98
N GLY A 111 -4.06 -7.44 -23.24
CA GLY A 111 -4.97 -7.96 -24.27
C GLY A 111 -5.01 -9.50 -24.36
N ILE A 112 -4.29 -10.22 -23.50
CA ILE A 112 -4.26 -11.68 -23.48
C ILE A 112 -5.20 -12.17 -22.37
N ASP A 113 -6.34 -12.72 -22.77
CA ASP A 113 -7.38 -13.18 -21.84
C ASP A 113 -6.83 -14.22 -20.84
N GLY A 114 -6.98 -13.94 -19.54
CA GLY A 114 -6.55 -14.84 -18.47
C GLY A 114 -5.08 -14.75 -18.10
N LEU A 115 -4.30 -13.84 -18.69
CA LEU A 115 -2.92 -13.59 -18.27
C LEU A 115 -2.86 -12.50 -17.19
N ASN A 116 -2.20 -12.77 -16.06
CA ASN A 116 -2.05 -11.80 -14.96
C ASN A 116 -0.58 -11.50 -14.63
N GLN A 117 0.33 -12.47 -14.74
CA GLN A 117 1.72 -12.36 -14.31
C GLN A 117 2.69 -13.08 -15.26
N ILE A 118 3.97 -12.72 -15.20
CA ILE A 118 5.09 -13.37 -15.88
C ILE A 118 5.92 -14.10 -14.82
N VAL A 119 5.90 -15.43 -14.87
CA VAL A 119 6.45 -16.30 -13.82
C VAL A 119 7.92 -16.58 -14.03
N ASP A 120 8.36 -16.64 -15.27
CA ASP A 120 9.73 -16.99 -15.65
C ASP A 120 10.05 -16.45 -17.05
N ILE A 121 11.32 -16.15 -17.32
CA ILE A 121 11.83 -15.58 -18.57
C ILE A 121 13.13 -16.27 -18.94
N VAL A 122 13.26 -16.68 -20.20
CA VAL A 122 14.49 -17.26 -20.73
C VAL A 122 14.79 -16.74 -22.14
N GLU A 123 16.06 -16.66 -22.48
CA GLU A 123 16.52 -16.43 -23.85
C GLU A 123 16.94 -17.72 -24.54
N TYR A 124 16.40 -17.97 -25.73
CA TYR A 124 16.82 -19.08 -26.58
C TYR A 124 16.85 -18.67 -28.06
N ASN A 125 17.98 -18.94 -28.73
CA ASN A 125 18.20 -18.59 -30.14
C ASN A 125 17.94 -17.09 -30.44
N ASN A 126 18.41 -16.20 -29.56
CA ASN A 126 18.27 -14.73 -29.60
C ASN A 126 16.83 -14.19 -29.52
N ASP A 127 15.86 -15.05 -29.24
CA ASP A 127 14.49 -14.67 -28.94
C ASP A 127 14.22 -14.88 -27.44
N ILE A 128 13.24 -14.14 -26.91
CA ILE A 128 12.85 -14.23 -25.51
C ILE A 128 11.58 -15.06 -25.40
N TYR A 129 11.54 -15.94 -24.41
CA TYR A 129 10.38 -16.76 -24.06
C TYR A 129 10.02 -16.54 -22.60
N ALA A 130 8.74 -16.65 -22.28
CA ALA A 130 8.28 -16.48 -20.91
C ALA A 130 7.10 -17.41 -20.58
N ILE A 131 6.97 -17.75 -19.29
CA ILE A 131 5.77 -18.36 -18.75
C ILE A 131 4.83 -17.25 -18.27
N GLY A 132 3.65 -17.17 -18.87
CA GLY A 132 2.55 -16.34 -18.38
C GLY A 132 1.57 -17.16 -17.53
N ARG A 133 1.09 -16.60 -16.40
CA ARG A 133 0.11 -17.25 -15.51
C ARG A 133 -0.99 -16.28 -15.11
N GLY A 134 -2.18 -16.79 -14.79
CA GLY A 134 -3.28 -15.98 -14.23
C GLY A 134 -4.58 -16.75 -14.06
N GLY A 135 -5.18 -17.17 -15.16
CA GLY A 135 -6.38 -17.99 -15.23
C GLY A 135 -6.08 -19.48 -15.03
N ASP A 136 -6.93 -20.34 -15.60
CA ASP A 136 -6.86 -21.79 -15.38
C ASP A 136 -5.68 -22.49 -16.11
N ILE A 137 -5.05 -21.80 -17.06
CA ILE A 137 -3.96 -22.34 -17.88
C ILE A 137 -2.76 -21.40 -17.92
N ASP A 138 -1.58 -21.98 -17.79
CA ASP A 138 -0.33 -21.28 -18.09
C ASP A 138 -0.12 -21.15 -19.60
N MET A 139 0.55 -20.07 -19.99
CA MET A 139 0.83 -19.72 -21.37
C MET A 139 2.33 -19.68 -21.61
N PHE A 140 2.79 -20.24 -22.72
CA PHE A 140 4.16 -20.08 -23.17
C PHE A 140 4.22 -18.99 -24.23
N ILE A 141 4.91 -17.89 -23.94
CA ILE A 141 4.83 -16.65 -24.71
C ILE A 141 6.17 -16.38 -25.38
N HIS A 142 6.12 -15.99 -26.66
CA HIS A 142 7.29 -15.68 -27.48
C HIS A 142 7.38 -14.17 -27.75
N PHE A 143 8.60 -13.64 -27.66
CA PHE A 143 8.95 -12.25 -27.90
C PHE A 143 10.19 -12.16 -28.78
N LYS A 144 10.32 -11.01 -29.45
CA LYS A 144 11.49 -10.70 -30.28
C LYS A 144 11.97 -9.28 -30.05
N TYR A 145 13.23 -9.04 -30.39
CA TYR A 145 13.76 -7.68 -30.51
C TYR A 145 13.51 -7.14 -31.92
N ASP A 146 13.12 -5.87 -32.00
CA ASP A 146 13.12 -5.14 -33.27
C ASP A 146 14.54 -4.66 -33.63
N ASN A 147 14.67 -4.00 -34.78
CA ASN A 147 15.95 -3.48 -35.25
C ASN A 147 16.49 -2.31 -34.39
N GLN A 148 15.67 -1.73 -33.52
CA GLN A 148 16.03 -0.66 -32.60
C GLN A 148 16.42 -1.20 -31.22
N GLY A 149 16.25 -2.51 -30.98
CA GLY A 149 16.54 -3.15 -29.71
C GLY A 149 15.38 -3.16 -28.73
N HIS A 150 14.17 -2.76 -29.15
CA HIS A 150 12.98 -2.86 -28.31
C HIS A 150 12.39 -4.26 -28.36
N LEU A 151 12.02 -4.79 -27.20
CA LEU A 151 11.31 -6.05 -27.10
C LEU A 151 9.84 -5.87 -27.53
N TYR A 152 9.28 -6.81 -28.27
CA TYR A 152 7.85 -6.84 -28.59
C TYR A 152 7.26 -8.25 -28.52
N TYR A 153 5.99 -8.32 -28.14
CA TYR A 153 5.21 -9.54 -28.13
C TYR A 153 5.02 -10.10 -29.55
N GLN A 154 5.31 -11.38 -29.74
CA GLN A 154 5.14 -12.08 -31.01
C GLN A 154 3.86 -12.92 -31.01
N THR A 155 3.77 -13.91 -30.12
CA THR A 155 2.62 -14.82 -30.03
C THR A 155 2.64 -15.63 -28.73
N VAL A 156 1.47 -16.12 -28.30
CA VAL A 156 1.37 -17.30 -27.43
C VAL A 156 1.60 -18.55 -28.28
N LEU A 157 2.46 -19.46 -27.83
CA LEU A 157 2.83 -20.69 -28.53
C LEU A 157 1.94 -21.86 -28.11
N ASN A 158 1.54 -22.65 -29.10
CA ASN A 158 0.87 -23.93 -28.86
C ASN A 158 1.91 -25.03 -28.72
N LEU A 159 2.02 -25.59 -27.52
CA LEU A 159 2.90 -26.72 -27.25
C LEU A 159 2.32 -28.04 -27.79
N PRO A 160 3.15 -29.02 -28.17
CA PRO A 160 2.73 -30.27 -28.81
C PRO A 160 1.99 -31.24 -27.87
N ILE A 161 1.87 -30.91 -26.58
CA ILE A 161 1.14 -31.68 -25.57
C ILE A 161 -0.19 -30.98 -25.27
N GLN A 162 -1.29 -31.75 -25.21
CA GLN A 162 -2.62 -31.21 -24.93
C GLN A 162 -2.92 -31.17 -23.42
N ASN A 163 -3.85 -30.28 -23.02
CA ASN A 163 -4.35 -30.16 -21.65
C ASN A 163 -3.27 -29.80 -20.61
N ILE A 164 -2.26 -29.04 -21.02
CA ILE A 164 -1.34 -28.38 -20.09
C ILE A 164 -2.15 -27.32 -19.33
N SER A 165 -2.22 -27.46 -18.02
CA SER A 165 -2.76 -26.42 -17.14
C SER A 165 -1.64 -25.66 -16.44
N THR A 166 -0.47 -26.28 -16.28
CA THR A 166 0.63 -25.71 -15.52
C THR A 166 1.97 -26.01 -16.18
N ILE A 167 2.79 -24.97 -16.32
CA ILE A 167 4.20 -25.05 -16.68
C ILE A 167 4.99 -24.84 -15.38
N TYR A 168 5.83 -25.80 -15.05
CA TYR A 168 6.61 -25.79 -13.82
C TYR A 168 7.95 -25.07 -13.99
N ASP A 169 8.62 -25.24 -15.12
CA ASP A 169 10.00 -24.80 -15.30
C ASP A 169 10.42 -24.68 -16.77
N LEU A 170 11.45 -23.84 -17.03
CA LEU A 170 12.13 -23.67 -18.31
C LEU A 170 13.64 -23.89 -18.17
N ASP A 171 14.17 -24.91 -18.84
CA ASP A 171 15.58 -25.26 -18.77
C ASP A 171 16.25 -25.19 -20.14
N ILE A 172 17.46 -24.66 -20.21
CA ILE A 172 18.30 -24.75 -21.41
C ILE A 172 19.46 -25.68 -21.14
N VAL A 173 19.49 -26.79 -21.89
CA VAL A 173 20.50 -27.83 -21.77
C VAL A 173 20.98 -28.22 -23.16
N ASN A 174 22.31 -28.20 -23.38
CA ASN A 174 22.94 -28.61 -24.64
C ASN A 174 22.37 -27.91 -25.90
N GLU A 175 22.17 -26.60 -25.84
CA GLU A 175 21.57 -25.80 -26.94
C GLU A 175 20.12 -26.18 -27.28
N GLU A 176 19.41 -26.83 -26.36
CA GLU A 176 18.00 -27.19 -26.48
C GLU A 176 17.23 -26.61 -25.30
N ILE A 177 15.97 -26.23 -25.52
CA ILE A 177 15.08 -25.73 -24.47
C ILE A 177 14.12 -26.84 -24.05
N PHE A 178 13.94 -27.03 -22.76
CA PHE A 178 13.02 -27.97 -22.16
C PHE A 178 11.98 -27.22 -21.34
N ILE A 179 10.72 -27.63 -21.50
CA ILE A 179 9.58 -27.05 -20.80
C ILE A 179 8.94 -28.17 -20.01
N THR A 180 9.01 -28.05 -18.69
CA THR A 180 8.44 -29.06 -17.79
C THR A 180 7.01 -28.67 -17.45
N THR A 181 6.05 -29.57 -17.66
CA THR A 181 4.62 -29.30 -17.48
C THR A 181 3.95 -30.40 -16.66
N ASN A 182 2.72 -30.13 -16.21
CA ASN A 182 1.90 -31.15 -15.54
C ASN A 182 1.52 -32.34 -16.44
N ARG A 183 1.75 -32.27 -17.75
CA ARG A 183 1.42 -33.32 -18.72
C ARG A 183 2.63 -33.98 -19.38
N GLY A 184 3.83 -33.63 -18.96
CA GLY A 184 5.08 -34.15 -19.51
C GLY A 184 6.06 -33.04 -19.87
N ILE A 185 7.08 -33.41 -20.63
CA ILE A 185 8.18 -32.51 -21.00
C ILE A 185 8.11 -32.23 -22.49
N VAL A 186 8.16 -30.95 -22.85
CA VAL A 186 8.31 -30.50 -24.23
C VAL A 186 9.76 -30.09 -24.45
N LYS A 187 10.31 -30.47 -25.60
CA LYS A 187 11.63 -30.06 -26.05
C LYS A 187 11.52 -29.18 -27.28
N GLY A 188 12.22 -28.06 -27.28
CA GLY A 188 12.46 -27.20 -28.45
C GLY A 188 13.91 -27.33 -28.91
N ALA A 189 14.12 -27.53 -30.20
CA ALA A 189 15.45 -27.57 -30.81
C ALA A 189 15.47 -26.81 -32.14
N THR A 190 16.57 -26.12 -32.42
CA THR A 190 16.75 -25.38 -33.68
C THR A 190 17.05 -26.35 -34.84
N ILE A 191 16.17 -26.38 -35.84
CA ILE A 191 16.30 -27.16 -37.08
C ILE A 191 16.07 -26.22 -38.26
N ASN A 192 17.09 -26.03 -39.10
CA ASN A 192 17.06 -25.10 -40.26
C ASN A 192 16.63 -23.67 -39.88
N ASP A 193 17.22 -23.12 -38.82
CA ASP A 193 16.93 -21.78 -38.28
C ASP A 193 15.51 -21.56 -37.71
N GLU A 194 14.71 -22.62 -37.59
CA GLU A 194 13.40 -22.62 -36.91
C GLU A 194 13.41 -23.55 -35.70
N ILE A 195 12.69 -23.17 -34.65
CA ILE A 195 12.57 -24.01 -33.45
C ILE A 195 11.43 -24.99 -33.66
N VAL A 196 11.76 -26.28 -33.57
CA VAL A 196 10.79 -27.37 -33.65
C VAL A 196 10.50 -27.89 -32.25
N TRP A 197 9.23 -27.79 -31.85
CA TRP A 197 8.73 -28.28 -30.57
C TRP A 197 8.25 -29.72 -30.69
N VAL A 198 8.78 -30.61 -29.86
CA VAL A 198 8.41 -32.03 -29.81
C VAL A 198 8.08 -32.45 -28.37
N ALA A 199 7.13 -33.37 -28.22
CA ALA A 199 6.94 -34.05 -26.95
C ALA A 199 8.17 -34.92 -26.67
N HIS A 200 8.87 -34.65 -25.57
CA HIS A 200 10.02 -35.43 -25.14
C HIS A 200 9.56 -36.62 -24.31
N ASP A 201 8.74 -36.36 -23.28
CA ASP A 201 8.12 -37.36 -22.41
C ASP A 201 6.65 -37.02 -22.17
N LEU A 202 5.81 -38.04 -22.05
CA LEU A 202 4.37 -37.94 -21.75
C LEU A 202 4.10 -38.66 -20.43
N ILE A 203 4.11 -37.91 -19.34
CA ILE A 203 3.92 -38.43 -17.98
C ILE A 203 2.99 -37.43 -17.27
N ASP A 204 1.96 -37.93 -16.58
CA ASP A 204 1.17 -37.08 -15.69
C ASP A 204 2.02 -36.81 -14.45
N MET A 205 2.46 -35.56 -14.28
CA MET A 205 3.45 -35.20 -13.26
C MET A 205 2.83 -34.28 -12.22
N ASP A 206 3.11 -34.56 -10.95
CA ASP A 206 3.11 -33.54 -9.90
C ASP A 206 4.25 -32.51 -10.19
N LYS A 207 4.46 -31.50 -9.35
CA LYS A 207 5.54 -30.51 -9.57
C LYS A 207 6.91 -31.21 -9.66
N VAL A 208 7.47 -31.33 -10.85
CA VAL A 208 8.75 -31.99 -11.16
C VAL A 208 9.66 -30.98 -11.84
N PHE A 209 10.96 -31.07 -11.55
CA PHE A 209 12.01 -30.29 -12.21
C PHE A 209 12.82 -31.21 -13.11
N PHE A 210 13.18 -30.75 -14.31
CA PHE A 210 13.95 -31.55 -15.28
C PHE A 210 15.27 -30.86 -15.59
N TYR A 211 16.36 -31.40 -15.07
CA TYR A 211 17.68 -30.81 -15.28
C TYR A 211 18.69 -31.87 -15.74
N ASN A 212 19.41 -31.59 -16.82
CA ASN A 212 20.43 -32.48 -17.41
C ASN A 212 19.97 -33.95 -17.60
N GLY A 213 18.70 -34.18 -17.93
CA GLY A 213 18.17 -35.54 -18.12
C GLY A 213 17.68 -36.23 -16.84
N HIS A 214 17.76 -35.57 -15.69
CA HIS A 214 17.27 -36.07 -14.41
C HIS A 214 15.94 -35.41 -14.02
N LEU A 215 15.02 -36.20 -13.46
CA LEU A 215 13.77 -35.72 -12.89
C LEU A 215 13.91 -35.62 -11.37
N PHE A 216 13.68 -34.44 -10.82
CA PHE A 216 13.74 -34.19 -9.39
C PHE A 216 12.33 -34.00 -8.85
N ASN A 217 11.90 -34.90 -7.95
CA ASN A 217 10.73 -34.75 -7.08
C ASN A 217 10.68 -35.87 -6.02
N ASP A 218 10.85 -37.13 -6.44
CA ASP A 218 10.53 -38.32 -5.61
C ASP A 218 11.23 -38.38 -4.26
N GLU A 219 12.50 -37.97 -4.18
CA GLU A 219 13.27 -37.96 -2.92
C GLU A 219 12.85 -36.82 -1.96
N PHE A 220 12.26 -35.74 -2.46
CA PHE A 220 11.96 -34.52 -1.70
C PHE A 220 10.47 -34.17 -1.65
N ARG A 221 9.58 -35.10 -2.03
CA ARG A 221 8.12 -34.90 -2.05
C ARG A 221 7.56 -34.36 -0.72
N SER A 222 8.15 -34.74 0.42
CA SER A 222 7.72 -34.29 1.74
C SER A 222 8.16 -32.87 2.10
N GLU A 223 9.13 -32.30 1.39
CA GLU A 223 9.77 -31.02 1.73
C GLU A 223 9.46 -29.89 0.75
N SER A 224 8.77 -30.16 -0.35
CA SER A 224 8.40 -29.19 -1.40
C SER A 224 9.59 -28.43 -1.98
N ILE A 225 10.03 -28.85 -3.17
CA ILE A 225 11.13 -28.20 -3.88
C ILE A 225 10.69 -26.81 -4.36
N ILE A 226 11.53 -25.81 -4.06
CA ILE A 226 11.44 -24.45 -4.59
C ILE A 226 11.99 -24.47 -6.00
N ASP A 227 13.26 -24.87 -6.14
CA ASP A 227 14.01 -24.87 -7.38
C ASP A 227 15.25 -25.80 -7.32
N VAL A 228 15.78 -26.18 -8.48
CA VAL A 228 16.93 -27.07 -8.69
C VAL A 228 17.94 -26.39 -9.60
N ILE A 229 19.17 -26.22 -9.10
CA ILE A 229 20.24 -25.53 -9.83
C ILE A 229 21.50 -26.41 -9.93
N SER A 230 22.14 -26.43 -11.09
CA SER A 230 23.43 -27.12 -11.25
C SER A 230 24.55 -26.41 -10.49
N SER A 231 25.36 -27.19 -9.78
CA SER A 231 26.61 -26.72 -9.19
C SER A 231 27.85 -27.21 -9.93
N ASP A 232 27.77 -28.36 -10.61
CA ASP A 232 28.83 -28.95 -11.45
C ASP A 232 28.20 -29.96 -12.44
N VAL A 233 29.01 -30.56 -13.34
CA VAL A 233 28.56 -31.46 -14.42
C VAL A 233 27.59 -32.56 -13.95
N ASN A 234 27.80 -33.13 -12.75
CA ASN A 234 26.95 -34.17 -12.14
C ASN A 234 26.56 -33.83 -10.68
N GLN A 235 26.42 -32.56 -10.35
CA GLN A 235 26.06 -32.14 -8.99
C GLN A 235 25.03 -31.02 -9.03
N PHE A 236 23.98 -31.16 -8.22
CA PHE A 236 22.86 -30.26 -8.16
C PHE A 236 22.67 -29.76 -6.73
N ASN A 237 22.36 -28.47 -6.57
CA ASN A 237 21.81 -27.96 -5.33
C ASN A 237 20.28 -27.92 -5.45
N ILE A 238 19.60 -28.42 -4.43
CA ILE A 238 18.13 -28.45 -4.37
C ILE A 238 17.71 -27.65 -3.15
N ALA A 239 16.98 -26.57 -3.37
CA ALA A 239 16.34 -25.82 -2.30
C ALA A 239 14.93 -26.38 -2.07
N THR A 240 14.68 -26.88 -0.87
CA THR A 240 13.32 -27.12 -0.37
C THR A 240 12.87 -25.91 0.42
N VAL A 241 11.61 -25.88 0.88
CA VAL A 241 11.11 -24.74 1.68
C VAL A 241 11.95 -24.46 2.95
N GLN A 242 12.60 -25.49 3.50
CA GLN A 242 13.28 -25.40 4.81
C GLN A 242 14.75 -25.81 4.78
N SER A 243 15.23 -26.46 3.71
CA SER A 243 16.58 -27.01 3.69
C SER A 243 17.20 -26.94 2.28
N LEU A 244 18.51 -26.79 2.25
CA LEU A 244 19.34 -26.84 1.05
C LEU A 244 20.10 -28.16 1.04
N TYR A 245 19.96 -28.90 -0.05
CA TYR A 245 20.64 -30.16 -0.29
C TYR A 245 21.59 -30.04 -1.47
N ARG A 246 22.60 -30.90 -1.46
CA ARG A 246 23.44 -31.18 -2.62
C ARG A 246 23.34 -32.63 -2.99
N VAL A 247 22.93 -32.86 -4.22
CA VAL A 247 22.70 -34.17 -4.80
C VAL A 247 23.78 -34.44 -5.83
N SER A 248 24.32 -35.65 -5.78
CA SER A 248 25.26 -36.21 -6.75
C SER A 248 24.87 -37.65 -7.06
N ASP A 249 25.48 -38.25 -8.09
CA ASP A 249 25.20 -39.64 -8.49
C ASP A 249 25.31 -40.67 -7.34
N SER A 250 26.08 -40.37 -6.30
CA SER A 250 26.38 -41.29 -5.19
C SER A 250 25.78 -40.92 -3.84
N ASP A 251 25.36 -39.66 -3.63
CA ASP A 251 25.00 -39.15 -2.30
C ASP A 251 24.14 -37.88 -2.36
N THR A 252 23.29 -37.73 -1.34
CA THR A 252 22.46 -36.55 -1.07
C THR A 252 22.81 -36.01 0.31
N VAL A 253 23.41 -34.83 0.35
CA VAL A 253 23.92 -34.22 1.59
C VAL A 253 23.16 -32.93 1.88
N LYS A 254 22.59 -32.81 3.08
CA LYS A 254 22.02 -31.55 3.54
C LYS A 254 23.14 -30.58 3.90
N ILE A 255 23.14 -29.40 3.27
CA ILE A 255 24.19 -28.38 3.43
C ILE A 255 23.78 -27.34 4.47
N PHE A 256 22.53 -26.89 4.41
CA PHE A 256 22.08 -25.72 5.14
C PHE A 256 20.59 -25.83 5.46
N ASP A 257 20.17 -25.29 6.59
CA ASP A 257 18.77 -25.17 6.98
C ASP A 257 18.36 -23.71 6.92
N CYS A 258 17.08 -23.44 6.62
CA CYS A 258 16.53 -22.10 6.71
C CYS A 258 16.86 -21.51 8.09
N PRO A 259 17.48 -20.33 8.18
CA PRO A 259 17.92 -19.77 9.46
C PRO A 259 16.76 -19.46 10.40
N TYR A 260 15.51 -19.52 9.92
CA TYR A 260 14.31 -19.21 10.67
C TYR A 260 13.28 -20.32 10.52
N GLU A 261 12.99 -21.03 11.61
CA GLU A 261 12.03 -22.16 11.63
C GLU A 261 10.61 -21.81 11.17
N SER A 262 10.29 -20.53 11.03
CA SER A 262 8.96 -20.06 10.63
C SER A 262 8.96 -19.31 9.29
N ALA A 263 10.10 -19.16 8.63
CA ALA A 263 10.18 -18.60 7.29
C ALA A 263 10.61 -19.68 6.30
N ASN A 264 10.26 -19.53 5.02
CA ASN A 264 10.73 -20.43 3.97
C ASN A 264 11.81 -19.76 3.13
N PHE A 265 12.67 -20.58 2.53
CA PHE A 265 13.39 -20.12 1.35
C PHE A 265 12.36 -19.75 0.25
N SER A 266 12.67 -18.74 -0.55
CA SER A 266 11.81 -18.33 -1.69
C SER A 266 12.47 -18.52 -3.05
N ASN A 267 13.80 -18.47 -3.12
CA ASN A 267 14.56 -18.63 -4.36
C ASN A 267 16.02 -19.08 -4.06
N ILE A 268 16.71 -19.59 -5.09
CA ILE A 268 18.10 -20.03 -5.05
C ILE A 268 18.80 -19.70 -6.37
N TYR A 269 20.08 -19.31 -6.31
CA TYR A 269 20.91 -19.06 -7.49
C TYR A 269 22.37 -19.44 -7.26
N GLN A 270 23.06 -19.97 -8.29
CA GLN A 270 24.47 -20.39 -8.21
C GLN A 270 25.40 -19.37 -8.87
N ILE A 271 26.48 -18.98 -8.19
CA ILE A 271 27.53 -18.09 -8.71
C ILE A 271 28.91 -18.67 -8.39
N GLY A 272 29.48 -19.45 -9.31
CA GLY A 272 30.75 -20.13 -9.06
C GLY A 272 30.65 -21.02 -7.83
N ASN A 273 31.37 -20.69 -6.75
CA ASN A 273 31.31 -21.40 -5.47
C ASN A 273 30.34 -20.79 -4.45
N THR A 274 29.64 -19.71 -4.80
CA THR A 274 28.69 -19.05 -3.91
C THR A 274 27.27 -19.49 -4.24
N ILE A 275 26.52 -19.88 -3.21
CA ILE A 275 25.07 -20.12 -3.30
C ILE A 275 24.38 -18.88 -2.77
N VAL A 276 23.49 -18.30 -3.56
CA VAL A 276 22.63 -17.19 -3.16
C VAL A 276 21.25 -17.76 -2.88
N LEU A 277 20.66 -17.38 -1.75
CA LEU A 277 19.33 -17.78 -1.33
C LEU A 277 18.54 -16.53 -0.98
N SER A 278 17.22 -16.60 -1.11
CA SER A 278 16.34 -15.65 -0.44
C SER A 278 15.44 -16.37 0.55
N VAL A 279 15.05 -15.64 1.59
CA VAL A 279 14.12 -16.11 2.62
C VAL A 279 12.96 -15.12 2.64
N GLU A 280 11.74 -15.65 2.70
CA GLU A 280 10.50 -14.86 2.73
C GLU A 280 10.60 -13.73 3.77
N ASN A 281 10.35 -12.49 3.34
CA ASN A 281 10.44 -11.27 4.15
C ASN A 281 11.83 -10.96 4.77
N MET A 282 12.90 -11.58 4.29
CA MET A 282 14.23 -11.49 4.91
C MET A 282 15.38 -11.23 3.91
N GLY A 283 15.08 -10.77 2.70
CA GLY A 283 16.07 -10.36 1.72
C GLY A 283 16.95 -11.51 1.23
N ILE A 284 18.23 -11.21 1.00
CA ILE A 284 19.18 -12.12 0.34
C ILE A 284 20.21 -12.66 1.34
N TYR A 285 20.55 -13.93 1.19
CA TYR A 285 21.62 -14.65 1.87
C TYR A 285 22.63 -15.15 0.86
N SER A 286 23.92 -15.10 1.20
CA SER A 286 24.96 -15.74 0.39
C SER A 286 25.81 -16.67 1.24
N LEU A 287 26.04 -17.87 0.72
CA LEU A 287 26.86 -18.92 1.31
C LEU A 287 28.04 -19.19 0.40
N LEU A 288 29.25 -18.81 0.83
CA LEU A 288 30.47 -19.15 0.11
C LEU A 288 30.87 -20.59 0.47
N MET A 289 31.00 -21.44 -0.55
CA MET A 289 31.28 -22.86 -0.37
C MET A 289 32.76 -23.19 -0.63
N ASP A 290 33.31 -24.06 0.20
CA ASP A 290 34.47 -24.90 -0.11
C ASP A 290 34.03 -26.36 -0.07
N ASN A 291 33.80 -26.93 -1.26
CA ASN A 291 33.13 -28.21 -1.42
C ASN A 291 31.78 -28.19 -0.67
N ASN A 292 31.56 -29.12 0.27
CA ASN A 292 30.31 -29.21 1.07
C ASN A 292 30.35 -28.39 2.37
N THR A 293 31.37 -27.56 2.57
CA THR A 293 31.53 -26.75 3.79
C THR A 293 31.25 -25.28 3.48
N ILE A 294 30.44 -24.63 4.32
CA ILE A 294 30.22 -23.18 4.23
C ILE A 294 31.38 -22.48 4.94
N ILE A 295 32.11 -21.63 4.22
CA ILE A 295 33.27 -20.90 4.76
C ILE A 295 32.99 -19.42 5.02
N ASP A 296 31.94 -18.85 4.41
CA ASP A 296 31.45 -17.51 4.70
C ASP A 296 29.93 -17.42 4.53
N LYS A 297 29.30 -16.58 5.34
CA LYS A 297 27.84 -16.42 5.45
C LYS A 297 27.49 -14.95 5.55
N ASN A 298 26.82 -14.41 4.54
CA ASN A 298 26.40 -13.01 4.50
C ASN A 298 24.88 -12.89 4.36
N MET A 299 24.33 -11.84 4.97
CA MET A 299 22.91 -11.49 4.91
C MET A 299 22.77 -10.02 4.50
N TYR A 300 21.88 -9.75 3.55
CA TYR A 300 21.71 -8.45 2.91
C TYR A 300 20.28 -7.96 3.08
N LEU A 301 20.10 -6.91 3.88
CA LEU A 301 18.79 -6.38 4.27
C LEU A 301 18.64 -4.90 3.83
N PRO A 302 17.90 -4.61 2.74
CA PRO A 302 17.72 -3.24 2.27
C PRO A 302 16.91 -2.40 3.28
N GLY A 303 17.18 -1.10 3.34
CA GLY A 303 16.42 -0.14 4.14
C GLY A 303 15.06 0.13 3.51
N THR A 304 14.07 -0.68 3.88
CA THR A 304 12.75 -0.70 3.25
C THR A 304 11.65 -0.94 4.28
N ILE A 305 10.38 -0.80 3.87
CA ILE A 305 9.20 -1.16 4.68
C ILE A 305 9.05 -2.69 4.76
N LEU A 306 8.46 -3.19 5.86
CA LEU A 306 8.25 -4.63 6.09
C LEU A 306 7.47 -5.34 4.98
N GLN A 307 6.46 -4.65 4.45
CA GLN A 307 5.51 -5.16 3.47
C GLN A 307 4.85 -4.01 2.74
N ASN A 308 4.23 -4.29 1.61
CA ASN A 308 3.54 -3.28 0.79
C ASN A 308 2.17 -2.89 1.33
N ASN A 309 1.42 -3.84 1.88
CA ASN A 309 0.02 -3.64 2.24
C ASN A 309 -0.11 -3.10 3.69
N PHE A 310 -0.48 -1.84 3.84
CA PHE A 310 -0.87 -1.25 5.13
C PHE A 310 -2.35 -0.91 5.13
N SER A 311 -3.05 -1.23 6.22
CA SER A 311 -4.49 -1.06 6.33
C SER A 311 -4.91 0.31 6.87
N SER A 312 -3.99 1.05 7.50
CA SER A 312 -4.24 2.37 8.07
C SER A 312 -2.98 3.23 8.05
N ILE A 313 -3.13 4.55 7.84
CA ILE A 313 -2.01 5.50 7.76
C ILE A 313 -2.38 6.85 8.38
N THR A 314 -1.43 7.48 9.08
CA THR A 314 -1.54 8.85 9.59
C THR A 314 -0.27 9.66 9.35
N VAL A 315 -0.39 10.98 9.43
CA VAL A 315 0.71 11.93 9.51
C VAL A 315 0.61 12.66 10.84
N THR A 316 1.70 12.70 11.59
CA THR A 316 1.80 13.43 12.85
C THR A 316 2.03 14.93 12.61
N ASP A 317 1.83 15.75 13.63
CA ASP A 317 2.06 17.21 13.53
C ASP A 317 3.51 17.59 13.18
N ASN A 318 4.46 16.74 13.59
CA ASN A 318 5.88 16.93 13.27
C ASN A 318 6.27 16.38 11.87
N GLY A 319 5.29 15.89 11.09
CA GLY A 319 5.45 15.44 9.71
C GLY A 319 5.94 14.00 9.55
N GLN A 320 6.01 13.21 10.64
CA GLN A 320 6.27 11.77 10.54
C GLN A 320 5.05 11.05 9.96
N VAL A 321 5.29 10.08 9.09
CA VAL A 321 4.23 9.25 8.51
C VAL A 321 4.28 7.90 9.19
N VAL A 322 3.14 7.41 9.63
CA VAL A 322 3.04 6.10 10.26
C VAL A 322 1.96 5.27 9.62
N ALA A 323 2.32 4.09 9.14
CA ALA A 323 1.43 3.13 8.51
C ALA A 323 1.44 1.81 9.30
N VAL A 324 0.27 1.17 9.43
CA VAL A 324 0.10 -0.04 10.26
C VAL A 324 -0.71 -1.11 9.53
N SER A 325 -0.46 -2.37 9.91
CA SER A 325 -1.03 -3.59 9.36
C SER A 325 -1.07 -4.68 10.44
N GLU A 326 -1.67 -5.83 10.14
CA GLU A 326 -1.67 -7.01 11.02
C GLU A 326 -0.28 -7.59 11.33
N ASN A 327 0.73 -7.29 10.51
CA ASN A 327 2.09 -7.79 10.67
C ASN A 327 3.03 -6.73 11.29
N GLY A 328 2.50 -5.56 11.63
CA GLY A 328 3.28 -4.44 12.18
C GLY A 328 3.12 -3.16 11.39
N GLY A 329 4.08 -2.26 11.52
CA GLY A 329 4.01 -0.94 10.92
C GLY A 329 5.37 -0.36 10.56
N ALA A 330 5.33 0.78 9.88
CA ALA A 330 6.49 1.57 9.49
C ALA A 330 6.31 3.02 9.95
N ILE A 331 7.38 3.57 10.53
CA ILE A 331 7.51 4.98 10.91
C ILE A 331 8.50 5.61 9.92
N ILE A 332 8.05 6.62 9.19
CA ILE A 332 8.82 7.24 8.10
C ILE A 332 9.07 8.70 8.46
N LYS A 333 10.35 9.09 8.48
CA LYS A 333 10.79 10.46 8.76
C LYS A 333 12.04 10.78 7.96
N ASP A 334 12.01 11.84 7.16
CA ASP A 334 13.18 12.32 6.40
C ASP A 334 13.88 11.16 5.64
N GLU A 335 13.11 10.36 4.89
CA GLU A 335 13.55 9.15 4.15
C GLU A 335 14.00 7.96 5.01
N ARG A 336 14.17 8.14 6.32
CA ARG A 336 14.44 7.01 7.24
C ARG A 336 13.15 6.24 7.50
N ILE A 337 13.24 4.92 7.36
CA ILE A 337 12.17 3.96 7.67
C ILE A 337 12.58 3.18 8.92
N THR A 338 11.76 3.24 9.97
CA THR A 338 11.88 2.40 11.16
C THR A 338 10.66 1.49 11.26
N ASN A 339 10.88 0.19 11.21
CA ASN A 339 9.80 -0.78 11.24
C ASN A 339 9.52 -1.30 12.66
N PHE A 340 8.28 -1.68 12.93
CA PHE A 340 7.91 -2.36 14.16
C PHE A 340 7.03 -3.57 13.89
N VAL A 341 7.25 -4.65 14.63
CA VAL A 341 6.55 -5.94 14.41
C VAL A 341 5.89 -6.40 15.73
N PRO A 342 4.67 -6.97 15.69
CA PRO A 342 4.03 -7.59 16.84
C PRO A 342 4.88 -8.73 17.42
N TYR A 343 4.77 -8.96 18.72
CA TYR A 343 5.51 -10.01 19.44
C TYR A 343 5.33 -11.40 18.83
N ASN A 344 4.12 -11.76 18.38
CA ASN A 344 3.81 -13.05 17.75
C ASN A 344 4.32 -13.19 16.31
N LYS A 345 4.71 -12.08 15.68
CA LYS A 345 5.15 -12.03 14.28
C LYS A 345 6.66 -11.81 14.13
N LYS A 346 7.37 -11.47 15.21
CA LYS A 346 8.83 -11.20 15.21
C LYS A 346 9.71 -12.27 14.56
N LYS A 347 9.24 -13.52 14.49
CA LYS A 347 9.97 -14.66 13.90
C LYS A 347 9.91 -14.73 12.37
N TYR A 348 9.04 -13.92 11.75
CA TYR A 348 8.87 -13.84 10.30
C TYR A 348 9.60 -12.63 9.68
N TYR A 349 10.26 -11.80 10.50
CA TYR A 349 10.87 -10.55 10.04
C TYR A 349 12.23 -10.31 10.70
N PRO A 350 13.12 -9.53 10.05
CA PRO A 350 14.46 -9.27 10.57
C PRO A 350 14.47 -8.15 11.64
N VAL A 351 13.91 -8.41 12.83
CA VAL A 351 13.89 -7.44 13.96
C VAL A 351 14.95 -7.66 15.04
N ASN A 352 15.60 -6.57 15.48
CA ASN A 352 16.84 -6.59 16.29
C ASN A 352 16.75 -7.37 17.62
N ASN A 353 15.58 -7.42 18.28
CA ASN A 353 15.39 -8.11 19.57
C ASN A 353 15.14 -9.64 19.46
N TYR A 354 14.95 -10.16 18.25
CA TYR A 354 14.81 -11.61 17.98
C TYR A 354 16.03 -12.16 17.24
N ILE A 355 16.64 -11.33 16.39
CA ILE A 355 17.79 -11.72 15.59
C ILE A 355 19.07 -11.95 16.42
N SER A 356 19.15 -11.50 17.68
CA SER A 356 20.40 -11.57 18.47
C SER A 356 20.95 -12.99 18.66
N ASP A 357 20.12 -14.02 18.59
CA ASP A 357 20.55 -15.43 18.71
C ASP A 357 20.88 -16.08 17.35
N ILE A 358 20.39 -15.55 16.22
CA ILE A 358 20.57 -16.09 14.85
C ILE A 358 21.68 -15.34 14.08
N VAL A 359 21.89 -14.05 14.33
CA VAL A 359 22.93 -13.22 13.66
C VAL A 359 24.34 -13.41 14.19
N LEU A 360 24.54 -14.24 15.22
CA LEU A 360 25.90 -14.62 15.60
C LEU A 360 26.64 -15.38 14.48
N ASP A 361 25.92 -15.91 13.49
CA ASP A 361 26.45 -16.73 12.40
C ASP A 361 26.57 -16.01 11.03
N PHE A 362 26.11 -14.76 10.89
CA PHE A 362 26.08 -14.04 9.59
C PHE A 362 26.72 -12.65 9.66
N ASN A 363 27.49 -12.28 8.63
CA ASN A 363 27.84 -10.87 8.41
C ASN A 363 26.62 -10.13 7.83
N ARG A 364 26.12 -9.13 8.54
CA ARG A 364 24.95 -8.34 8.14
C ARG A 364 25.37 -7.09 7.37
N TYR A 365 24.76 -6.90 6.20
CA TYR A 365 24.89 -5.72 5.35
C TYR A 365 23.52 -5.07 5.09
N GLY A 366 23.55 -3.77 4.75
CA GLY A 366 22.35 -2.97 4.53
C GLY A 366 21.91 -2.16 5.76
N ASN A 367 20.82 -1.41 5.61
CA ASN A 367 20.35 -0.39 6.54
C ASN A 367 18.90 -0.63 7.01
N PHE A 368 18.38 -1.87 6.89
CA PHE A 368 17.09 -2.23 7.46
C PHE A 368 17.05 -1.94 8.97
N ASP A 369 16.03 -1.18 9.41
CA ASP A 369 15.79 -0.83 10.80
C ASP A 369 14.43 -1.40 11.25
N GLY A 370 14.43 -2.18 12.33
CA GLY A 370 13.26 -2.93 12.76
C GLY A 370 13.34 -3.42 14.21
N PHE A 371 12.24 -3.28 14.95
CA PHE A 371 12.13 -3.76 16.33
C PHE A 371 10.84 -4.54 16.59
N SER A 372 10.84 -5.37 17.64
CA SER A 372 9.64 -6.05 18.12
C SER A 372 8.97 -5.22 19.20
N THR A 373 7.65 -5.17 19.16
CA THR A 373 6.78 -4.51 20.15
C THR A 373 6.19 -5.52 21.12
N ASN A 374 5.62 -5.02 22.22
CA ASN A 374 5.00 -5.81 23.27
C ASN A 374 3.47 -5.90 23.10
N TYR A 375 3.00 -6.19 21.88
CA TYR A 375 1.60 -6.55 21.63
C TYR A 375 1.51 -7.75 20.68
N ARG A 376 0.36 -8.44 20.67
CA ARG A 376 0.04 -9.47 19.69
C ARG A 376 -1.01 -8.95 18.72
N SER A 377 -0.82 -9.22 17.43
CA SER A 377 -1.83 -8.87 16.44
C SER A 377 -3.13 -9.65 16.66
N GLY A 378 -4.25 -8.95 16.48
CA GLY A 378 -5.59 -9.53 16.48
C GLY A 378 -5.86 -10.31 15.19
N SER A 379 -7.04 -10.91 15.11
CA SER A 379 -7.44 -11.71 13.95
C SER A 379 -7.82 -10.88 12.71
N GLN A 380 -7.86 -9.55 12.85
CA GLN A 380 -8.26 -8.61 11.80
C GLN A 380 -7.21 -7.49 11.70
N SER A 381 -7.05 -6.93 10.50
CA SER A 381 -6.12 -5.82 10.27
C SER A 381 -6.61 -4.53 10.96
N PRO A 382 -5.68 -3.65 11.42
CA PRO A 382 -6.04 -2.33 11.93
C PRO A 382 -6.96 -1.56 10.99
N MET A 383 -8.06 -1.02 11.52
CA MET A 383 -9.08 -0.31 10.74
C MET A 383 -8.94 1.20 10.83
N SER A 384 -8.36 1.71 11.92
CA SER A 384 -8.07 3.13 12.09
C SER A 384 -6.77 3.38 12.87
N ILE A 385 -6.18 4.55 12.61
CA ILE A 385 -5.01 5.10 13.27
C ILE A 385 -5.17 6.61 13.42
N THR A 386 -4.67 7.16 14.52
CA THR A 386 -4.58 8.60 14.77
C THR A 386 -3.29 8.91 15.49
N SER A 387 -2.80 10.14 15.34
CA SER A 387 -1.69 10.67 16.14
C SER A 387 -2.22 11.50 17.29
N SER A 388 -1.39 11.66 18.32
CA SER A 388 -1.64 12.55 19.45
C SER A 388 -0.57 13.65 19.54
N ASP A 389 -0.90 14.77 20.15
CA ASP A 389 0.02 15.91 20.38
C ASP A 389 1.25 15.56 21.22
N TRP A 390 1.20 14.54 22.06
CA TRP A 390 2.36 14.03 22.82
C TRP A 390 3.21 13.02 22.04
N ASN A 391 3.27 13.20 20.71
CA ASN A 391 4.10 12.45 19.77
C ASN A 391 3.94 10.91 19.90
N SER A 392 2.70 10.45 20.02
CA SER A 392 2.34 9.04 20.02
C SER A 392 1.32 8.74 18.93
N ILE A 393 1.23 7.48 18.53
CA ILE A 393 0.17 6.97 17.66
C ILE A 393 -0.76 6.07 18.45
N TYR A 394 -2.01 6.03 18.06
CA TYR A 394 -3.00 5.06 18.50
C TYR A 394 -3.54 4.33 17.29
N PHE A 395 -3.61 3.01 17.35
CA PHE A 395 -4.24 2.22 16.29
C PHE A 395 -5.07 1.07 16.87
N THR A 396 -6.12 0.73 16.15
CA THR A 396 -7.00 -0.39 16.47
C THR A 396 -6.28 -1.72 16.20
N ASN A 397 -6.50 -2.72 17.04
CA ASN A 397 -6.02 -4.09 16.85
C ASN A 397 -7.20 -5.08 17.00
N PRO A 398 -8.15 -5.06 16.05
CA PRO A 398 -9.41 -5.77 16.19
C PRO A 398 -9.25 -7.30 16.20
N GLY A 399 -10.18 -7.96 16.89
CA GLY A 399 -10.25 -9.41 16.94
C GLY A 399 -9.36 -10.04 17.99
N ILE A 400 -9.47 -9.50 19.21
CA ILE A 400 -8.75 -9.97 20.38
C ILE A 400 -9.76 -10.57 21.36
N THR A 401 -9.54 -11.81 21.77
CA THR A 401 -10.32 -12.44 22.85
C THR A 401 -9.79 -12.00 24.22
N SER A 402 -10.68 -11.82 25.20
CA SER A 402 -10.36 -11.43 26.56
C SER A 402 -9.62 -12.52 27.36
N ASP A 403 -8.37 -12.82 27.01
CA ASP A 403 -7.48 -13.64 27.85
C ASP A 403 -6.62 -12.74 28.74
N ILE A 404 -7.09 -12.49 29.96
CA ILE A 404 -6.42 -11.67 30.96
C ILE A 404 -5.03 -12.19 31.37
N ASN A 405 -4.70 -13.45 31.07
CA ASN A 405 -3.37 -13.99 31.37
C ASN A 405 -2.33 -13.61 30.32
N ASN A 406 -2.77 -13.08 29.18
CA ASN A 406 -1.91 -12.66 28.09
C ASN A 406 -1.79 -11.14 28.03
N ILE A 407 -0.78 -10.60 28.72
CA ILE A 407 -0.52 -9.15 28.82
C ILE A 407 -0.23 -8.45 27.48
N PHE A 408 -0.01 -9.21 26.40
CA PHE A 408 0.22 -8.68 25.07
C PHE A 408 -1.05 -8.64 24.20
N ASN A 409 -2.14 -9.26 24.64
CA ASN A 409 -3.44 -9.12 23.98
C ASN A 409 -3.96 -7.72 24.28
N SER A 410 -4.41 -7.00 23.25
CA SER A 410 -4.91 -5.64 23.43
C SER A 410 -5.66 -5.20 22.18
N PRO A 411 -6.95 -4.80 22.27
CA PRO A 411 -7.70 -4.31 21.11
C PRO A 411 -7.28 -2.88 20.70
N LEU A 412 -6.60 -2.12 21.57
CA LEU A 412 -6.08 -0.79 21.27
C LEU A 412 -4.60 -0.70 21.63
N ILE A 413 -3.79 -0.16 20.73
CA ILE A 413 -2.34 -0.03 20.90
C ILE A 413 -1.95 1.44 20.82
N GLU A 414 -1.10 1.87 21.75
CA GLU A 414 -0.36 3.14 21.67
C GLU A 414 1.14 2.87 21.48
N ILE A 415 1.78 3.61 20.58
CA ILE A 415 3.24 3.62 20.45
C ILE A 415 3.75 5.05 20.56
N SER A 416 4.66 5.28 21.50
CA SER A 416 5.42 6.54 21.62
C SER A 416 6.45 6.64 20.50
N LEU A 417 6.45 7.72 19.75
CA LEU A 417 7.41 7.92 18.64
C LEU A 417 8.75 8.50 19.11
N ASP A 418 8.85 8.91 20.37
CA ASP A 418 10.10 9.43 20.95
C ASP A 418 11.06 8.30 21.35
N ASN A 419 10.52 7.20 21.89
CA ASN A 419 11.29 6.10 22.47
C ASN A 419 10.81 4.70 22.07
N TYR A 420 9.75 4.61 21.25
CA TYR A 420 9.16 3.35 20.77
C TYR A 420 8.53 2.47 21.85
N ASP A 421 8.19 3.04 23.02
CA ASP A 421 7.44 2.33 24.05
C ASP A 421 6.03 2.01 23.55
N CYS A 422 5.58 0.79 23.86
CA CYS A 422 4.28 0.26 23.45
C CYS A 422 3.38 0.11 24.69
N PHE A 423 2.18 0.67 24.62
CA PHE A 423 1.15 0.59 25.66
C PHE A 423 -0.09 -0.12 25.12
N ASN A 424 -0.69 -0.95 25.96
CA ASN A 424 -1.82 -1.82 25.63
C ASN A 424 -3.03 -1.40 26.48
N TYR A 425 -4.21 -1.26 25.87
CA TYR A 425 -5.46 -0.88 26.51
C TYR A 425 -6.61 -1.83 26.13
N GLY A 426 -7.49 -2.13 27.09
CA GLY A 426 -8.74 -2.88 26.89
C GLY A 426 -8.81 -4.25 27.59
N ILE A 427 -7.66 -4.87 27.91
CA ILE A 427 -7.66 -6.15 28.66
C ILE A 427 -7.52 -5.87 30.16
N GLY A 428 -8.57 -6.21 30.91
CA GLY A 428 -8.55 -6.20 32.38
C GLY A 428 -8.58 -4.81 33.02
N ASP A 429 -8.83 -3.76 32.23
CA ASP A 429 -8.91 -2.36 32.64
C ASP A 429 -10.31 -1.74 32.44
N ASP A 430 -11.27 -2.53 31.94
CA ASP A 430 -12.65 -2.13 31.58
C ASP A 430 -12.72 -0.99 30.56
N VAL A 431 -11.61 -0.67 29.87
CA VAL A 431 -11.55 0.43 28.89
C VAL A 431 -12.35 0.09 27.64
N ILE A 432 -12.23 -1.16 27.19
CA ILE A 432 -12.88 -1.68 25.99
C ILE A 432 -13.78 -2.85 26.40
N ASP A 433 -14.95 -2.86 25.79
CA ASP A 433 -16.00 -3.86 25.97
C ASP A 433 -16.04 -4.82 24.75
N GLY A 434 -16.63 -5.99 24.89
CA GLY A 434 -16.66 -7.00 23.82
C GLY A 434 -17.96 -7.80 23.77
N MET A 435 -18.03 -8.71 22.80
CA MET A 435 -19.19 -9.56 22.54
C MET A 435 -19.57 -10.42 23.75
N ASP A 436 -20.87 -10.54 23.99
CA ASP A 436 -21.51 -11.28 25.08
C ASP A 436 -22.81 -11.99 24.64
N GLY A 437 -22.86 -12.44 23.38
CA GLY A 437 -23.97 -13.27 22.88
C GLY A 437 -25.20 -12.52 22.34
N ILE A 438 -25.13 -11.20 22.13
CA ILE A 438 -26.25 -10.41 21.59
C ILE A 438 -26.18 -10.36 20.06
N VAL A 439 -25.09 -9.84 19.50
CA VAL A 439 -24.92 -9.72 18.05
C VAL A 439 -24.69 -11.09 17.41
N ASP A 440 -23.82 -11.90 18.03
CA ASP A 440 -23.62 -13.30 17.67
C ASP A 440 -24.01 -14.18 18.85
N ILE A 441 -25.14 -14.88 18.74
CA ILE A 441 -25.68 -15.73 19.82
C ILE A 441 -24.77 -16.91 20.20
N GLU A 442 -23.80 -17.26 19.35
CA GLU A 442 -22.83 -18.32 19.64
C GLU A 442 -21.60 -17.79 20.43
N SER A 443 -21.50 -16.47 20.61
CA SER A 443 -20.34 -15.78 21.21
C SER A 443 -20.53 -15.39 22.70
N VAL A 444 -21.46 -16.05 23.41
CA VAL A 444 -21.72 -15.82 24.84
C VAL A 444 -20.42 -15.91 25.66
N ASP A 445 -20.16 -14.92 26.53
CA ASP A 445 -18.94 -14.83 27.34
C ASP A 445 -17.62 -14.89 26.54
N SER A 446 -17.65 -14.68 25.21
CA SER A 446 -16.43 -14.75 24.39
C SER A 446 -15.42 -13.66 24.75
N GLY A 447 -15.92 -12.49 25.16
CA GLY A 447 -15.12 -11.30 25.38
C GLY A 447 -14.29 -10.94 24.15
N TYR A 448 -14.81 -11.25 22.96
CA TYR A 448 -14.21 -10.85 21.69
C TYR A 448 -14.36 -9.35 21.53
N MET A 449 -13.23 -8.64 21.55
CA MET A 449 -13.17 -7.20 21.46
C MET A 449 -12.80 -6.76 20.05
N PHE A 450 -13.47 -5.71 19.60
CA PHE A 450 -13.33 -5.18 18.26
C PHE A 450 -13.46 -3.67 18.29
N ILE A 451 -12.46 -2.97 17.77
CA ILE A 451 -12.46 -1.51 17.65
C ILE A 451 -12.28 -1.21 16.17
N ASN A 452 -13.18 -0.40 15.61
CA ASN A 452 -13.18 -0.08 14.18
C ASN A 452 -12.71 1.34 13.88
N TYR A 453 -12.94 2.29 14.78
CA TYR A 453 -12.67 3.69 14.52
C TYR A 453 -12.12 4.40 15.75
N LEU A 454 -11.23 5.34 15.49
CA LEU A 454 -10.65 6.23 16.49
C LEU A 454 -10.29 7.56 15.86
N ARG A 455 -10.34 8.62 16.66
CA ARG A 455 -10.08 9.99 16.23
C ARG A 455 -9.68 10.86 17.40
N GLN A 456 -8.75 11.78 17.18
CA GLN A 456 -8.44 12.84 18.12
C GLN A 456 -9.41 14.03 17.93
N ASP A 457 -9.91 14.60 19.02
CA ASP A 457 -10.69 15.84 18.98
C ASP A 457 -9.81 17.09 19.05
N SER A 458 -10.42 18.28 18.99
CA SER A 458 -9.71 19.57 19.06
C SER A 458 -9.16 19.92 20.45
N GLN A 459 -9.48 19.12 21.48
CA GLN A 459 -8.98 19.25 22.85
C GLN A 459 -7.92 18.19 23.17
N ASN A 460 -7.49 17.44 22.16
CA ASN A 460 -6.49 16.39 22.21
C ASN A 460 -6.93 15.12 22.96
N ASN A 461 -8.23 14.91 23.15
CA ASN A 461 -8.74 13.64 23.65
C ASN A 461 -8.73 12.60 22.52
N ILE A 462 -8.42 11.35 22.85
CA ILE A 462 -8.48 10.21 21.93
C ILE A 462 -9.80 9.49 22.13
N TRP A 463 -10.66 9.57 21.12
CA TRP A 463 -11.96 8.92 21.10
C TRP A 463 -11.87 7.59 20.38
N VAL A 464 -12.44 6.55 20.98
CA VAL A 464 -12.35 5.16 20.55
C VAL A 464 -13.76 4.59 20.44
N LEU A 465 -14.12 4.14 19.24
CA LEU A 465 -15.45 3.59 18.94
C LEU A 465 -15.43 2.07 19.06
N ASN A 466 -16.33 1.55 19.89
CA ASN A 466 -16.33 0.16 20.31
C ASN A 466 -17.64 -0.54 19.88
N PRO A 467 -17.68 -1.13 18.67
CA PRO A 467 -18.77 -2.02 18.31
C PRO A 467 -18.77 -3.29 19.18
N TYR A 468 -19.94 -3.91 19.30
CA TYR A 468 -20.16 -5.09 20.15
C TYR A 468 -19.89 -4.83 21.64
N ALA A 469 -20.09 -3.59 22.11
CA ALA A 469 -20.02 -3.26 23.53
C ALA A 469 -21.22 -3.84 24.30
N GLU A 470 -21.27 -5.17 24.46
CA GLU A 470 -22.46 -5.90 24.92
C GLU A 470 -22.53 -6.04 26.45
N LYS A 471 -21.39 -6.01 27.15
CA LYS A 471 -21.34 -6.30 28.60
C LYS A 471 -21.64 -5.08 29.47
N TYR A 472 -21.06 -3.94 29.10
CA TYR A 472 -21.10 -2.69 29.87
C TYR A 472 -21.72 -1.53 29.09
N ASN A 473 -21.95 -1.72 27.79
CA ASN A 473 -22.50 -0.71 26.88
C ASN A 473 -21.59 0.52 26.74
N ASN A 474 -20.28 0.29 26.81
CA ASN A 474 -19.26 1.32 26.60
C ASN A 474 -19.02 1.48 25.09
N ILE A 475 -19.98 2.09 24.38
CA ILE A 475 -19.91 2.28 22.93
C ILE A 475 -18.76 3.21 22.54
N ILE A 476 -18.45 4.21 23.37
CA ILE A 476 -17.34 5.13 23.16
C ILE A 476 -16.48 5.17 24.43
N ALA A 477 -15.17 4.97 24.25
CA ALA A 477 -14.16 5.25 25.27
C ALA A 477 -13.36 6.49 24.88
N VAL A 478 -13.10 7.38 25.84
CA VAL A 478 -12.37 8.63 25.61
C VAL A 478 -11.19 8.71 26.56
N GLN A 479 -9.98 8.82 26.03
CA GLN A 479 -8.79 9.11 26.82
C GLN A 479 -8.47 10.59 26.76
N SER A 480 -8.42 11.25 27.90
CA SER A 480 -7.98 12.64 27.95
C SER A 480 -6.45 12.77 27.93
N PRO A 481 -5.87 13.96 27.63
CA PRO A 481 -4.43 14.17 27.58
C PRO A 481 -3.66 13.78 28.85
N ASN A 482 -4.34 13.72 30.00
CA ASN A 482 -3.75 13.31 31.27
C ASN A 482 -3.74 11.78 31.47
N LYS A 483 -4.14 11.00 30.46
CA LYS A 483 -4.24 9.53 30.45
C LYS A 483 -5.37 8.93 31.30
N THR A 484 -6.40 9.71 31.64
CA THR A 484 -7.63 9.18 32.25
C THR A 484 -8.64 8.76 31.20
N TRP A 485 -9.34 7.66 31.46
CA TRP A 485 -10.39 7.13 30.60
C TRP A 485 -11.79 7.47 31.11
N SER A 486 -12.68 7.80 30.18
CA SER A 486 -14.11 7.98 30.38
C SER A 486 -14.88 7.10 29.39
N HIS A 487 -16.11 6.71 29.77
CA HIS A 487 -16.96 5.84 28.95
C HIS A 487 -18.32 6.47 28.74
N LEU A 488 -18.66 6.72 27.48
CA LEU A 488 -19.92 7.31 27.07
C LEU A 488 -20.81 6.17 26.59
N LYS A 489 -21.91 5.97 27.30
CA LYS A 489 -22.81 4.83 27.12
C LYS A 489 -24.01 5.23 26.29
N ASP A 490 -24.41 4.36 25.38
CA ASP A 490 -25.60 4.59 24.56
C ASP A 490 -26.89 4.25 25.34
N SER A 491 -27.80 5.21 25.50
CA SER A 491 -29.08 4.96 26.16
C SER A 491 -29.99 3.96 25.45
N TYR A 492 -29.76 3.73 24.15
CA TYR A 492 -30.51 2.76 23.33
C TYR A 492 -29.87 1.36 23.31
N GLY A 493 -28.57 1.27 23.62
CA GLY A 493 -27.80 0.02 23.61
C GLY A 493 -28.32 -0.96 24.68
N LEU A 494 -28.45 -2.24 24.28
CA LEU A 494 -28.87 -3.39 25.10
C LEU A 494 -30.38 -3.60 25.32
N ASN A 495 -31.26 -2.70 24.87
CA ASN A 495 -32.70 -2.97 24.91
C ASN A 495 -33.18 -3.68 23.63
N LEU A 496 -33.11 -5.01 23.59
CA LEU A 496 -33.54 -5.81 22.43
C LEU A 496 -35.06 -5.74 22.13
N SER A 497 -35.85 -5.18 23.04
CA SER A 497 -37.28 -4.91 22.78
C SER A 497 -37.52 -3.59 22.04
N ASP A 498 -36.48 -2.78 21.88
CA ASP A 498 -36.50 -1.52 21.13
C ASP A 498 -35.94 -1.74 19.73
N GLU A 499 -36.70 -1.34 18.71
CA GLU A 499 -36.27 -1.41 17.31
C GLU A 499 -35.11 -0.43 17.01
N ASN A 500 -34.86 0.53 17.92
CA ASN A 500 -33.77 1.49 17.86
C ASN A 500 -32.47 1.01 18.54
N ASN A 501 -32.24 -0.28 18.79
CA ASN A 501 -30.97 -0.75 19.35
C ASN A 501 -29.75 -0.42 18.45
N SER A 502 -28.53 -0.36 18.97
CA SER A 502 -27.38 0.28 18.29
C SER A 502 -26.02 -0.25 18.71
N LEU A 503 -25.82 -1.57 18.59
CA LEU A 503 -24.56 -2.21 19.02
C LEU A 503 -23.44 -2.19 17.98
N LEU A 504 -23.70 -1.69 16.76
CA LEU A 504 -22.74 -1.73 15.66
C LEU A 504 -22.49 -0.34 15.07
N PRO A 505 -21.89 0.58 15.84
CA PRO A 505 -21.40 1.85 15.33
C PRO A 505 -20.31 1.61 14.28
N THR A 506 -20.23 2.49 13.27
CA THR A 506 -19.27 2.39 12.17
C THR A 506 -18.22 3.49 12.21
N THR A 507 -18.64 4.76 12.36
CA THR A 507 -17.75 5.93 12.47
C THR A 507 -18.43 7.03 13.29
N PHE A 508 -17.68 8.07 13.66
CA PHE A 508 -18.26 9.29 14.21
C PHE A 508 -17.51 10.54 13.74
N ASP A 509 -18.17 11.69 13.87
CA ASP A 509 -17.59 13.02 13.66
C ASP A 509 -18.30 14.04 14.57
N PHE A 510 -17.73 15.23 14.67
CA PHE A 510 -18.22 16.32 15.51
C PHE A 510 -18.94 17.35 14.66
N ASP A 511 -20.13 17.74 15.10
CA ASP A 511 -20.83 18.87 14.51
C ASP A 511 -20.25 20.22 14.97
N PRO A 512 -20.69 21.34 14.39
CA PRO A 512 -20.20 22.67 14.77
C PRO A 512 -20.47 23.06 16.23
N SER A 513 -21.43 22.41 16.90
CA SER A 513 -21.75 22.62 18.32
C SER A 513 -20.89 21.75 19.24
N GLY A 514 -20.09 20.84 18.69
CA GLY A 514 -19.25 19.89 19.43
C GLY A 514 -19.97 18.60 19.79
N ARG A 515 -21.19 18.35 19.31
CA ARG A 515 -21.90 17.08 19.53
C ARG A 515 -21.30 15.98 18.67
N VAL A 516 -21.34 14.75 19.16
CA VAL A 516 -20.77 13.59 18.46
C VAL A 516 -21.86 12.88 17.67
N TRP A 517 -21.74 12.86 16.36
CA TRP A 517 -22.66 12.17 15.46
C TRP A 517 -22.06 10.81 15.11
N VAL A 518 -22.74 9.74 15.50
CA VAL A 518 -22.29 8.35 15.33
C VAL A 518 -23.15 7.66 14.29
N SER A 519 -22.53 7.07 13.27
CA SER A 519 -23.21 6.23 12.27
C SER A 519 -23.28 4.79 12.73
N PHE A 520 -24.33 4.08 12.33
CA PHE A 520 -24.52 2.66 12.63
C PHE A 520 -24.81 1.87 11.36
N ARG A 521 -24.35 0.61 11.34
CA ARG A 521 -24.86 -0.38 10.36
C ARG A 521 -26.05 -1.10 10.95
N ARG A 522 -26.99 -1.47 10.07
CA ARG A 522 -28.14 -2.27 10.44
C ARG A 522 -27.75 -3.75 10.55
N HIS A 523 -28.26 -4.44 11.56
CA HIS A 523 -27.98 -5.87 11.74
C HIS A 523 -29.08 -6.59 12.53
N LEU A 524 -29.38 -7.80 12.09
CA LEU A 524 -30.20 -8.75 12.82
C LEU A 524 -29.32 -9.91 13.27
N ASN A 525 -29.47 -10.33 14.52
CA ASN A 525 -28.82 -11.55 15.00
C ASN A 525 -29.48 -12.80 14.41
N GLN A 526 -28.96 -13.99 14.77
CA GLN A 526 -29.47 -15.27 14.27
C GLN A 526 -30.93 -15.57 14.65
N ASN A 527 -31.47 -14.91 15.68
CA ASN A 527 -32.88 -15.01 16.07
C ASN A 527 -33.80 -14.07 15.26
N GLY A 528 -33.24 -13.20 14.41
CA GLY A 528 -33.98 -12.19 13.68
C GLY A 528 -34.30 -10.93 14.50
N GLU A 529 -33.67 -10.76 15.66
CA GLU A 529 -33.82 -9.57 16.51
C GLU A 529 -32.93 -8.45 15.98
N VAL A 530 -33.45 -7.22 15.95
CA VAL A 530 -32.67 -6.04 15.55
C VAL A 530 -31.73 -5.66 16.69
N VAL A 531 -30.45 -5.95 16.54
CA VAL A 531 -29.41 -5.61 17.52
C VAL A 531 -28.70 -4.30 17.19
N SER A 532 -28.83 -3.86 15.93
CA SER A 532 -28.42 -2.54 15.49
C SER A 532 -29.38 -2.05 14.41
N SER A 533 -30.03 -0.91 14.64
CA SER A 533 -31.06 -0.34 13.78
C SER A 533 -30.49 0.23 12.49
N GLY A 534 -29.24 0.71 12.52
CA GLY A 534 -28.68 1.57 11.49
C GLY A 534 -28.90 3.06 11.81
N GLY A 535 -28.67 3.92 10.83
CA GLY A 535 -28.92 5.36 10.94
C GLY A 535 -27.84 6.09 11.73
N ILE A 536 -28.24 7.22 12.33
CA ILE A 536 -27.37 8.14 13.05
C ILE A 536 -27.92 8.39 14.45
N LYS A 537 -27.04 8.44 15.44
CA LYS A 537 -27.36 8.89 16.79
C LYS A 537 -26.37 9.95 17.23
N ILE A 538 -26.83 10.89 18.05
CA ILE A 538 -26.08 12.10 18.37
C ILE A 538 -25.90 12.15 19.88
N LEU A 539 -24.66 12.23 20.34
CA LEU A 539 -24.33 12.43 21.74
C LEU A 539 -24.02 13.90 21.99
N ASP A 540 -24.86 14.55 22.78
CA ASP A 540 -24.57 15.82 23.42
C ASP A 540 -24.06 15.56 24.84
N PHE A 541 -22.75 15.64 25.01
CA PHE A 541 -22.06 15.45 26.29
C PHE A 541 -21.74 16.79 26.98
N ASN A 542 -22.36 17.89 26.54
CA ASN A 542 -22.19 19.25 27.08
C ASN A 542 -20.71 19.69 27.22
N ASN A 543 -19.83 19.15 26.38
CA ASN A 543 -18.37 19.34 26.42
C ASN A 543 -17.69 18.87 27.73
N THR A 544 -18.28 17.93 28.47
CA THR A 544 -17.80 17.42 29.76
C THR A 544 -17.60 15.90 29.77
N ILE A 545 -16.52 15.40 29.17
CA ILE A 545 -16.22 13.95 29.08
C ILE A 545 -16.11 13.20 30.42
N ASN A 546 -16.00 13.90 31.56
CA ASN A 546 -15.86 13.30 32.89
C ASN A 546 -17.15 13.40 33.73
N ASP A 547 -18.17 14.13 33.26
CA ASP A 547 -19.48 14.22 33.91
C ASP A 547 -20.47 13.51 33.00
N LEU A 548 -20.88 12.29 33.37
CA LEU A 548 -21.84 11.51 32.58
C LEU A 548 -23.30 11.87 32.91
N SER A 549 -23.53 12.81 33.84
CA SER A 549 -24.87 13.10 34.35
C SER A 549 -25.65 14.09 33.50
N ASP A 550 -24.96 14.83 32.62
CA ASP A 550 -25.53 15.76 31.65
C ASP A 550 -25.52 15.25 30.20
N ASP A 551 -24.94 14.06 29.96
CA ASP A 551 -24.96 13.39 28.67
C ASP A 551 -26.40 13.09 28.18
N GLN A 552 -26.68 13.47 26.94
CA GLN A 552 -27.94 13.20 26.25
C GLN A 552 -27.71 12.59 24.89
N TRP A 553 -28.39 11.48 24.62
CA TRP A 553 -28.48 10.91 23.28
C TRP A 553 -29.73 11.44 22.57
N LEU A 554 -29.49 12.03 21.40
CA LEU A 554 -30.47 12.68 20.55
C LEU A 554 -30.58 11.91 19.23
N GLU A 555 -31.72 12.11 18.55
CA GLU A 555 -31.97 11.64 17.20
C GLU A 555 -32.11 12.85 16.27
N ILE A 556 -31.90 12.63 14.97
CA ILE A 556 -32.27 13.62 13.95
C ILE A 556 -33.80 13.80 13.93
N GLU A 557 -34.28 15.02 13.68
CA GLU A 557 -35.72 15.34 13.78
C GLU A 557 -36.57 14.72 12.67
N ASN A 558 -35.95 14.43 11.52
CA ASN A 558 -36.60 13.96 10.30
C ASN A 558 -35.88 12.72 9.71
N PRO A 559 -35.79 11.60 10.44
CA PRO A 559 -34.98 10.46 10.06
C PRO A 559 -35.38 9.82 8.73
N GLU A 560 -36.64 9.98 8.29
CA GLU A 560 -37.15 9.51 7.01
C GLU A 560 -36.43 10.09 5.78
N ILE A 561 -35.64 11.16 5.95
CA ILE A 561 -34.81 11.76 4.90
C ILE A 561 -33.57 10.92 4.56
N LEU A 562 -33.16 10.05 5.47
CA LEU A 562 -32.08 9.09 5.22
C LEU A 562 -32.59 7.95 4.31
N PRO A 563 -31.72 7.31 3.49
CA PRO A 563 -32.12 6.19 2.65
C PRO A 563 -32.61 4.97 3.47
N ASN A 564 -33.93 4.73 3.48
CA ASN A 564 -34.60 3.75 4.36
C ASN A 564 -34.74 4.21 5.83
N GLY A 565 -34.72 5.51 6.07
CA GLY A 565 -35.00 6.09 7.38
C GLY A 565 -33.99 5.69 8.45
N ILE A 566 -34.47 5.38 9.65
CA ILE A 566 -33.64 4.86 10.76
C ILE A 566 -32.91 3.54 10.43
N SER A 567 -33.39 2.81 9.41
CA SER A 567 -32.80 1.55 8.94
C SER A 567 -31.69 1.72 7.91
N THR A 568 -31.21 2.94 7.69
CA THR A 568 -30.10 3.20 6.76
C THR A 568 -28.83 2.49 7.22
N GLU A 569 -28.20 1.70 6.36
CA GLU A 569 -26.85 1.19 6.59
C GLU A 569 -25.82 2.26 6.20
N ILE A 570 -25.11 2.80 7.19
CA ILE A 570 -24.11 3.85 6.98
C ILE A 570 -22.72 3.28 7.30
N TRP A 571 -21.88 3.19 6.28
CA TRP A 571 -20.51 2.66 6.39
C TRP A 571 -19.54 3.70 6.95
N SER A 572 -19.73 4.97 6.61
CA SER A 572 -18.90 6.07 7.08
C SER A 572 -19.68 7.38 7.04
N LEU A 573 -19.43 8.27 7.99
CA LEU A 573 -19.91 9.65 7.97
C LEU A 573 -18.74 10.64 8.13
N ALA A 574 -18.93 11.86 7.63
CA ALA A 574 -17.98 12.95 7.82
C ALA A 574 -18.66 14.32 7.69
N PHE A 575 -18.14 15.31 8.40
CA PHE A 575 -18.57 16.70 8.27
C PHE A 575 -17.60 17.50 7.41
N SER A 576 -18.15 18.31 6.51
CA SER A 576 -17.39 19.34 5.79
C SER A 576 -18.15 20.67 5.75
N LYS A 577 -17.51 21.71 5.22
CA LYS A 577 -18.13 23.03 5.03
C LYS A 577 -18.13 23.44 3.57
N ASN A 578 -19.30 23.76 3.02
CA ASN A 578 -19.41 24.46 1.75
C ASN A 578 -19.81 25.92 2.02
N LEU A 579 -18.94 26.87 1.70
CA LEU A 579 -19.12 28.28 2.02
C LEU A 579 -19.39 28.49 3.52
N ASN A 580 -20.64 28.78 3.90
CA ASN A 580 -21.08 28.99 5.29
C ASN A 580 -22.00 27.87 5.81
N GLU A 581 -22.23 26.83 5.02
CA GLU A 581 -23.12 25.72 5.36
C GLU A 581 -22.29 24.51 5.84
N ASN A 582 -22.73 23.88 6.92
CA ASN A 582 -22.16 22.63 7.39
C ASN A 582 -22.90 21.49 6.70
N ILE A 583 -22.13 20.60 6.09
CA ILE A 583 -22.65 19.45 5.35
C ILE A 583 -22.25 18.18 6.09
N LEU A 584 -23.25 17.37 6.44
CA LEU A 584 -23.07 15.99 6.83
C LEU A 584 -23.04 15.14 5.57
N TRP A 585 -21.97 14.38 5.39
CA TRP A 585 -21.85 13.36 4.36
C TRP A 585 -22.02 11.97 4.96
N ILE A 586 -22.79 11.13 4.30
CA ILE A 586 -22.91 9.71 4.62
C ILE A 586 -22.54 8.86 3.41
N LEU A 587 -21.82 7.77 3.68
CA LEU A 587 -21.50 6.73 2.72
C LEU A 587 -22.41 5.52 2.98
N THR A 588 -23.14 5.12 1.96
CA THR A 588 -24.01 3.93 1.97
C THR A 588 -23.61 3.01 0.82
N GLY A 589 -24.16 1.79 0.77
CA GLY A 589 -23.92 0.89 -0.36
C GLY A 589 -24.35 1.41 -1.73
N ASN A 590 -25.17 2.46 -1.78
CA ASN A 590 -25.67 3.08 -3.02
C ASN A 590 -25.09 4.48 -3.27
N GLY A 591 -23.92 4.79 -2.70
CA GLY A 591 -23.22 6.05 -2.95
C GLY A 591 -23.18 7.00 -1.76
N VAL A 592 -22.77 8.24 -2.06
CA VAL A 592 -22.50 9.29 -1.09
C VAL A 592 -23.61 10.34 -1.14
N LYS A 593 -24.24 10.59 0.01
CA LYS A 593 -25.28 11.61 0.17
C LYS A 593 -24.83 12.71 1.12
N GLY A 594 -25.14 13.95 0.76
CA GLY A 594 -24.91 15.13 1.58
C GLY A 594 -26.21 15.66 2.18
N TYR A 595 -26.11 16.28 3.36
CA TYR A 595 -27.21 16.96 4.03
C TYR A 595 -26.73 18.27 4.64
N ILE A 596 -27.42 19.37 4.37
CA ILE A 596 -27.20 20.64 5.08
C ILE A 596 -27.83 20.50 6.46
N ILE A 597 -27.07 20.85 7.49
CA ILE A 597 -27.48 20.67 8.88
C ILE A 597 -28.10 21.96 9.41
N ASN A 598 -29.34 21.86 9.85
CA ASN A 598 -30.06 22.88 10.60
C ASN A 598 -30.33 22.35 12.02
N ASP A 599 -29.31 22.44 12.87
CA ASP A 599 -29.28 21.78 14.19
C ASP A 599 -29.46 20.24 14.10
N LEU A 600 -30.63 19.70 14.45
CA LEU A 600 -30.97 18.27 14.34
C LEU A 600 -31.82 17.96 13.10
N GLU A 601 -32.31 18.97 12.40
CA GLU A 601 -33.05 18.82 11.15
C GLU A 601 -32.05 18.74 9.98
N LEU A 602 -32.22 17.74 9.11
CA LEU A 602 -31.42 17.58 7.90
C LEU A 602 -32.17 18.10 6.68
N ILE A 603 -31.48 18.81 5.81
CA ILE A 603 -31.98 19.26 4.51
C ILE A 603 -31.19 18.55 3.43
N GLU A 604 -31.85 17.77 2.56
CA GLU A 604 -31.18 16.99 1.52
C GLU A 604 -30.37 17.90 0.59
N TYR A 605 -29.09 17.56 0.42
CA TYR A 605 -28.25 18.24 -0.56
C TYR A 605 -28.72 17.84 -1.97
N PRO A 606 -28.83 18.77 -2.94
CA PRO A 606 -29.51 18.52 -4.22
C PRO A 606 -28.93 17.38 -5.08
N GLN A 607 -27.71 16.93 -4.78
CA GLN A 607 -26.97 15.97 -5.57
C GLN A 607 -26.52 14.79 -4.71
N THR A 608 -26.83 13.57 -5.18
CA THR A 608 -26.19 12.34 -4.71
C THR A 608 -24.99 12.05 -5.61
N PHE A 609 -23.89 11.56 -5.03
CA PHE A 609 -22.64 11.29 -5.74
C PHE A 609 -22.37 9.78 -5.83
N TYR A 610 -21.89 9.35 -6.99
CA TYR A 610 -21.37 7.99 -7.22
C TYR A 610 -22.36 6.83 -7.00
N GLU A 611 -23.65 7.02 -7.33
CA GLU A 611 -24.71 5.99 -7.20
C GLU A 611 -24.46 4.72 -8.04
N ASN A 612 -23.60 4.79 -9.05
CA ASN A 612 -23.24 3.67 -9.92
C ASN A 612 -22.08 2.82 -9.38
N ILE A 613 -21.64 3.08 -8.16
CA ILE A 613 -20.55 2.37 -7.49
C ILE A 613 -21.14 1.71 -6.24
N TYR A 614 -20.87 0.42 -6.10
CA TYR A 614 -21.20 -0.32 -4.89
C TYR A 614 -20.13 -0.07 -3.84
N PHE A 615 -20.53 0.39 -2.66
CA PHE A 615 -19.65 0.61 -1.51
C PHE A 615 -19.99 -0.38 -0.40
N ASP A 616 -18.99 -0.74 0.41
CA ASP A 616 -19.17 -1.63 1.55
C ASP A 616 -18.49 -1.13 2.83
N GLU A 617 -18.50 -1.94 3.88
CA GLU A 617 -17.93 -1.64 5.19
C GLU A 617 -16.41 -1.38 5.18
N SER A 618 -15.73 -1.66 4.07
CA SER A 618 -14.30 -1.48 3.91
C SER A 618 -13.91 -0.11 3.32
N ASP A 619 -14.89 0.63 2.79
CA ASP A 619 -14.76 1.96 2.22
C ASP A 619 -15.05 3.05 3.25
N LYS A 620 -14.46 4.24 3.08
CA LYS A 620 -14.56 5.30 4.08
C LYS A 620 -14.48 6.71 3.53
N LEU A 621 -15.02 7.65 4.29
CA LEU A 621 -14.92 9.07 4.07
C LEU A 621 -13.82 9.68 4.94
N LYS A 622 -13.06 10.61 4.37
CA LYS A 622 -12.20 11.54 5.11
C LYS A 622 -12.35 12.95 4.54
N VAL A 623 -12.13 13.96 5.37
CA VAL A 623 -12.19 15.37 4.95
C VAL A 623 -10.82 15.99 5.15
N ASP A 624 -10.31 16.66 4.13
CA ASP A 624 -9.03 17.37 4.22
C ASP A 624 -9.17 18.78 4.82
N SER A 625 -8.05 19.48 5.00
CA SER A 625 -8.04 20.84 5.58
C SER A 625 -8.72 21.91 4.71
N GLN A 626 -9.05 21.59 3.46
CA GLN A 626 -9.78 22.45 2.53
C GLN A 626 -11.27 22.09 2.44
N ASN A 627 -11.76 21.20 3.31
CA ASN A 627 -13.14 20.70 3.29
C ASN A 627 -13.49 19.89 2.04
N ASN A 628 -12.50 19.35 1.32
CA ASN A 628 -12.78 18.38 0.27
C ASN A 628 -13.09 17.02 0.94
N LEU A 629 -14.13 16.35 0.47
CA LEU A 629 -14.52 15.01 0.90
C LEU A 629 -13.81 13.97 0.02
N TRP A 630 -13.01 13.13 0.65
CA TRP A 630 -12.27 12.02 0.05
C TRP A 630 -13.00 10.72 0.32
N ILE A 631 -13.29 9.98 -0.75
CA ILE A 631 -13.95 8.68 -0.73
C ILE A 631 -12.91 7.64 -1.10
N ILE A 632 -12.53 6.84 -0.11
CA ILE A 632 -11.43 5.89 -0.19
C ILE A 632 -12.02 4.51 -0.40
N THR A 633 -11.60 3.80 -1.45
CA THR A 633 -12.17 2.49 -1.79
C THR A 633 -11.14 1.39 -1.91
N ARG A 634 -11.53 0.16 -1.56
CA ARG A 634 -10.69 -1.04 -1.70
C ARG A 634 -10.82 -1.74 -3.05
N HIS A 635 -11.38 -1.07 -4.05
CA HIS A 635 -11.69 -1.71 -5.33
C HIS A 635 -11.60 -0.79 -6.56
N SER A 636 -11.70 0.54 -6.41
CA SER A 636 -11.89 1.44 -7.55
C SER A 636 -11.20 2.79 -7.43
N GLY A 637 -10.12 2.86 -6.66
CA GLY A 637 -9.31 4.05 -6.45
C GLY A 637 -9.92 5.03 -5.44
N VAL A 638 -9.63 6.32 -5.61
CA VAL A 638 -10.03 7.39 -4.69
C VAL A 638 -10.79 8.47 -5.43
N ARG A 639 -11.91 8.93 -4.87
CA ARG A 639 -12.71 10.03 -5.44
C ARG A 639 -12.72 11.21 -4.50
N VAL A 640 -12.79 12.41 -5.06
CA VAL A 640 -12.79 13.65 -4.27
C VAL A 640 -13.95 14.53 -4.72
N ILE A 641 -14.79 14.92 -3.75
CA ILE A 641 -15.78 15.98 -3.89
C ILE A 641 -15.18 17.22 -3.23
N SER A 642 -14.83 18.20 -4.03
CA SER A 642 -14.25 19.46 -3.57
C SER A 642 -15.21 20.23 -2.68
N GLN A 643 -14.69 21.21 -1.94
CA GLN A 643 -15.49 22.12 -1.11
C GLN A 643 -16.69 22.75 -1.86
N ASP A 644 -16.48 23.11 -3.13
CA ASP A 644 -17.48 23.71 -4.00
C ASP A 644 -18.39 22.68 -4.71
N THR A 645 -18.30 21.41 -4.31
CA THR A 645 -19.00 20.23 -4.85
C THR A 645 -18.63 19.80 -6.26
N SER A 646 -17.60 20.40 -6.85
CA SER A 646 -16.97 19.86 -8.05
C SER A 646 -16.21 18.56 -7.75
N THR A 647 -16.04 17.70 -8.76
CA THR A 647 -15.22 16.49 -8.62
C THR A 647 -13.76 16.78 -8.93
N TRP A 648 -12.82 16.26 -8.13
CA TRP A 648 -11.37 16.45 -8.32
C TRP A 648 -10.59 15.11 -8.37
N PRO A 649 -9.50 15.01 -9.16
CA PRO A 649 -9.12 15.93 -10.24
C PRO A 649 -10.08 15.81 -11.45
N SER A 650 -10.93 14.79 -11.45
CA SER A 650 -12.00 14.55 -12.41
C SER A 650 -13.08 13.68 -11.74
N ALA A 651 -14.19 13.42 -12.43
CA ALA A 651 -15.24 12.53 -11.93
C ALA A 651 -14.76 11.08 -11.69
N ASN A 652 -13.73 10.63 -12.42
CA ASN A 652 -13.15 9.30 -12.22
C ASN A 652 -12.26 9.23 -10.97
N GLY A 653 -11.84 10.37 -10.42
CA GLY A 653 -10.92 10.43 -9.29
C GLY A 653 -9.49 10.05 -9.68
N ILE A 654 -8.78 9.42 -8.74
CA ILE A 654 -7.40 8.95 -8.83
C ILE A 654 -7.43 7.42 -8.94
N THR A 655 -6.92 6.90 -10.06
CA THR A 655 -6.89 5.48 -10.40
C THR A 655 -5.61 5.12 -11.14
N THR A 656 -5.22 3.85 -11.17
CA THR A 656 -4.06 3.37 -11.93
C THR A 656 -4.13 3.68 -13.43
N ASP A 657 -5.34 3.91 -13.95
CA ASP A 657 -5.56 4.18 -15.38
C ASP A 657 -5.28 5.64 -15.75
N ASN A 658 -5.34 6.56 -14.78
CA ASN A 658 -5.20 8.00 -15.00
C ASN A 658 -4.18 8.68 -14.09
N SER A 659 -3.52 7.95 -13.19
CA SER A 659 -2.46 8.46 -12.32
C SER A 659 -1.41 7.38 -12.00
N PRO A 660 -0.21 7.77 -11.52
CA PRO A 660 0.83 6.84 -11.05
C PRO A 660 0.53 6.12 -9.72
N ILE A 661 -0.70 6.14 -9.19
CA ILE A 661 -1.02 5.41 -7.96
C ILE A 661 -0.70 3.91 -8.13
N LEU A 662 -0.16 3.26 -7.10
CA LEU A 662 0.34 1.87 -7.23
C LEU A 662 -0.78 0.82 -7.34
N SER A 663 -1.98 1.12 -6.84
CA SER A 663 -3.14 0.23 -6.93
C SER A 663 -4.45 1.01 -6.80
N ASN A 664 -5.52 0.48 -7.41
CA ASN A 664 -6.91 0.93 -7.18
C ASN A 664 -7.48 0.42 -5.84
N VAL A 665 -6.81 -0.52 -5.19
CA VAL A 665 -7.12 -0.96 -3.83
C VAL A 665 -6.41 -0.03 -2.86
N VAL A 666 -7.15 0.93 -2.30
CA VAL A 666 -6.64 1.92 -1.34
C VAL A 666 -7.28 1.69 0.02
N TYR A 667 -6.46 1.36 1.01
CA TYR A 667 -6.93 1.05 2.36
C TYR A 667 -7.14 2.29 3.21
N ASP A 668 -6.29 3.31 3.06
CA ASP A 668 -6.39 4.54 3.83
C ASP A 668 -5.63 5.71 3.19
N VAL A 669 -6.00 6.93 3.60
CA VAL A 669 -5.36 8.17 3.14
C VAL A 669 -5.03 9.07 4.34
N ALA A 670 -3.84 9.67 4.34
CA ALA A 670 -3.45 10.68 5.31
C ALA A 670 -2.96 11.96 4.64
N PHE A 671 -3.24 13.10 5.27
CA PHE A 671 -2.96 14.42 4.72
C PHE A 671 -1.91 15.11 5.57
N ASN A 672 -0.77 15.46 4.99
CA ASN A 672 0.15 16.41 5.61
C ASN A 672 -0.35 17.82 5.29
N THR A 673 -1.12 18.40 6.21
CA THR A 673 -1.77 19.70 6.03
C THR A 673 -0.77 20.85 5.90
N ASN A 674 0.45 20.69 6.42
CA ASN A 674 1.49 21.73 6.40
C ASN A 674 2.13 21.89 5.01
N ASN A 675 2.45 20.77 4.35
CA ASN A 675 3.15 20.79 3.06
C ASN A 675 2.29 20.32 1.88
N GLY A 676 1.07 19.82 2.12
CA GLY A 676 0.13 19.38 1.10
C GLY A 676 0.45 18.04 0.45
N LYS A 677 1.34 17.23 1.04
CA LYS A 677 1.53 15.84 0.62
C LYS A 677 0.37 14.97 1.11
N ILE A 678 -0.11 14.10 0.23
CA ILE A 678 -1.16 13.12 0.51
C ILE A 678 -0.56 11.73 0.39
N TYR A 679 -0.76 10.90 1.41
CA TYR A 679 -0.20 9.56 1.52
C TYR A 679 -1.34 8.56 1.38
N PHE A 680 -1.21 7.65 0.41
CA PHE A 680 -2.16 6.60 0.11
C PHE A 680 -1.55 5.26 0.52
N ALA A 681 -2.15 4.59 1.50
CA ALA A 681 -1.83 3.21 1.81
C ALA A 681 -2.55 2.31 0.81
N THR A 682 -1.80 1.79 -0.17
CA THR A 682 -2.34 0.94 -1.25
C THR A 682 -1.93 -0.52 -1.05
N GLU A 683 -2.55 -1.45 -1.77
CA GLU A 683 -2.15 -2.86 -1.79
C GLU A 683 -0.68 -3.10 -2.20
N LYS A 684 -0.12 -2.23 -3.03
CA LYS A 684 1.21 -2.39 -3.62
C LYS A 684 2.26 -1.45 -3.03
N GLY A 685 1.97 -0.81 -1.89
CA GLY A 685 2.88 0.10 -1.20
C GLY A 685 2.22 1.42 -0.84
N ILE A 686 3.02 2.38 -0.37
CA ILE A 686 2.56 3.73 -0.06
C ILE A 686 2.82 4.61 -1.29
N SER A 687 1.77 5.15 -1.89
CA SER A 687 1.89 6.23 -2.88
C SER A 687 1.80 7.59 -2.19
N ILE A 688 2.59 8.56 -2.62
CA ILE A 688 2.61 9.91 -2.09
C ILE A 688 2.37 10.86 -3.26
N MET A 689 1.42 11.77 -3.12
CA MET A 689 1.11 12.79 -4.13
C MET A 689 1.28 14.18 -3.54
N ASN A 690 1.88 15.09 -4.29
CA ASN A 690 1.80 16.51 -4.01
C ASN A 690 0.43 17.05 -4.42
N SER A 691 -0.32 17.62 -3.47
CA SER A 691 -1.62 18.22 -3.74
C SER A 691 -1.56 19.75 -3.73
N PRO A 692 -2.56 20.42 -4.34
CA PRO A 692 -2.78 21.86 -4.22
C PRO A 692 -3.49 22.26 -2.91
N PHE A 693 -3.63 21.33 -1.95
CA PHE A 693 -4.35 21.52 -0.70
C PHE A 693 -3.39 21.56 0.49
N THR A 694 -3.39 22.67 1.22
CA THR A 694 -2.68 22.86 2.50
C THR A 694 -3.61 23.46 3.53
N GLN A 695 -3.24 23.52 4.80
CA GLN A 695 -4.02 24.25 5.81
C GLN A 695 -4.16 25.74 5.42
N ASN A 696 -5.34 26.31 5.68
CA ASN A 696 -5.55 27.74 5.51
C ASN A 696 -4.66 28.55 6.47
N PRO A 697 -4.20 29.75 6.07
CA PRO A 697 -3.46 30.62 6.97
C PRO A 697 -4.25 30.92 8.25
N ILE A 698 -3.57 30.84 9.40
CA ILE A 698 -4.19 30.99 10.73
C ILE A 698 -4.68 32.42 10.97
N THR A 699 -3.96 33.41 10.43
CA THR A 699 -4.27 34.83 10.60
C THR A 699 -4.48 35.54 9.27
N ASN A 700 -5.28 36.61 9.31
CA ASN A 700 -5.46 37.54 8.19
C ASN A 700 -4.38 38.64 8.15
N ASP A 701 -3.28 38.49 8.90
CA ASP A 701 -2.19 39.46 8.96
C ASP A 701 -1.22 39.34 7.77
N ASN A 702 -0.36 40.34 7.60
CA ASN A 702 0.66 40.41 6.53
C ASN A 702 1.81 39.41 6.78
N GLU A 703 1.51 38.12 6.74
CA GLU A 703 2.52 37.06 6.75
C GLU A 703 3.14 36.85 5.35
N GLU A 704 4.37 36.34 5.34
CA GLU A 704 5.10 36.08 4.10
C GLU A 704 4.59 34.80 3.41
N ILE A 705 4.50 34.83 2.09
CA ILE A 705 4.26 33.64 1.27
C ILE A 705 5.40 32.64 1.53
N SER A 706 5.05 31.37 1.71
CA SER A 706 6.06 30.31 1.87
C SER A 706 6.51 29.78 0.51
N LEU A 707 7.83 29.63 0.36
CA LEU A 707 8.49 29.28 -0.89
C LEU A 707 9.54 28.21 -0.63
N SER A 708 9.51 27.12 -1.40
CA SER A 708 10.57 26.12 -1.38
C SER A 708 10.73 25.45 -2.74
N PRO A 709 11.97 25.28 -3.23
CA PRO A 709 13.20 25.81 -2.66
C PRO A 709 13.32 27.33 -2.88
N ASN A 710 14.00 28.04 -1.97
CA ASN A 710 14.36 29.45 -2.15
C ASN A 710 15.81 29.66 -1.65
N PRO A 711 16.80 29.91 -2.55
CA PRO A 711 16.64 30.25 -3.97
C PRO A 711 16.18 29.08 -4.85
N LEU A 712 15.41 29.40 -5.89
CA LEU A 712 15.09 28.48 -6.98
C LEU A 712 16.28 28.38 -7.93
N LYS A 713 16.81 27.17 -8.12
CA LYS A 713 17.84 26.90 -9.12
C LYS A 713 17.17 26.47 -10.42
N LEU A 714 17.54 27.10 -11.54
CA LEU A 714 16.97 26.77 -12.85
C LEU A 714 17.60 25.48 -13.38
N SER A 715 16.87 24.38 -13.31
CA SER A 715 17.15 23.12 -14.00
C SER A 715 15.83 22.42 -14.33
N SER A 716 15.88 21.41 -15.19
CA SER A 716 14.72 20.54 -15.45
C SER A 716 14.17 19.91 -14.17
N ASP A 717 15.05 19.63 -13.20
CA ASP A 717 14.73 18.81 -12.03
C ASP A 717 14.35 19.64 -10.79
N ASN A 718 14.15 20.96 -10.94
CA ASN A 718 13.83 21.85 -9.83
C ASN A 718 12.56 22.64 -10.10
N SER A 719 11.57 22.45 -9.25
CA SER A 719 10.30 23.19 -9.26
C SER A 719 10.12 24.01 -7.98
N LEU A 720 9.36 25.10 -8.07
CA LEU A 720 9.01 25.95 -6.93
C LEU A 720 7.61 25.62 -6.43
N SER A 721 7.51 25.29 -5.14
CA SER A 721 6.27 25.29 -4.39
C SER A 721 6.01 26.66 -3.77
N ILE A 722 4.76 27.13 -3.85
CA ILE A 722 4.25 28.39 -3.30
C ILE A 722 2.99 28.09 -2.49
N TRP A 723 2.99 28.37 -1.18
CA TRP A 723 1.85 28.11 -0.29
C TRP A 723 1.75 29.17 0.83
N ASN A 724 0.93 28.91 1.85
CA ASN A 724 0.53 29.87 2.89
C ASN A 724 -0.26 31.06 2.32
N ILE A 725 -1.22 30.74 1.47
CA ILE A 725 -2.11 31.67 0.77
C ILE A 725 -3.56 31.24 0.97
N PHE A 726 -4.51 32.13 0.72
CA PHE A 726 -5.93 31.79 0.84
C PHE A 726 -6.44 31.09 -0.43
N PRO A 727 -7.43 30.20 -0.33
CA PRO A 727 -8.05 29.57 -1.48
C PRO A 727 -8.63 30.60 -2.47
N GLY A 728 -8.60 30.31 -3.77
CA GLY A 728 -9.09 31.23 -4.81
C GLY A 728 -8.21 32.47 -5.03
N SER A 729 -7.00 32.51 -4.44
CA SER A 729 -6.10 33.66 -4.57
C SER A 729 -5.53 33.80 -5.99
N LYS A 730 -5.38 35.06 -6.42
CA LYS A 730 -4.62 35.43 -7.61
C LYS A 730 -3.15 35.67 -7.25
N ILE A 731 -2.26 34.86 -7.80
CA ILE A 731 -0.82 34.93 -7.54
C ILE A 731 -0.11 35.60 -8.71
N ARG A 732 0.75 36.57 -8.43
CA ARG A 732 1.55 37.27 -9.44
C ARG A 732 3.02 37.22 -9.08
N ILE A 733 3.86 36.86 -10.04
CA ILE A 733 5.31 36.93 -9.93
C ILE A 733 5.77 38.14 -10.74
N MET A 734 6.53 39.03 -10.12
CA MET A 734 6.88 40.33 -10.68
C MET A 734 8.33 40.73 -10.40
N THR A 735 8.87 41.61 -11.25
CA THR A 735 10.16 42.27 -10.99
C THR A 735 10.04 43.25 -9.81
N LEU A 736 11.17 43.67 -9.23
CA LEU A 736 11.19 44.72 -8.19
C LEU A 736 10.57 46.06 -8.66
N ASN A 737 10.50 46.29 -9.97
CA ASN A 737 9.87 47.48 -10.57
C ASN A 737 8.35 47.29 -10.82
N GLY A 738 7.76 46.17 -10.42
CA GLY A 738 6.32 45.90 -10.51
C GLY A 738 5.83 45.32 -11.85
N THR A 739 6.74 44.93 -12.75
CA THR A 739 6.35 44.27 -14.01
C THR A 739 5.95 42.82 -13.74
N VAL A 740 4.70 42.45 -14.02
CA VAL A 740 4.19 41.08 -13.86
C VAL A 740 4.74 40.18 -14.97
N LEU A 741 5.32 39.04 -14.59
CA LEU A 741 5.94 38.06 -15.48
C LEU A 741 5.13 36.76 -15.58
N LYS A 742 4.46 36.37 -14.50
CA LYS A 742 3.60 35.17 -14.40
C LYS A 742 2.38 35.51 -13.56
N THR A 743 1.24 34.90 -13.89
CA THR A 743 0.02 34.98 -13.09
C THR A 743 -0.60 33.61 -13.00
N PHE A 744 -1.02 33.24 -11.79
CA PHE A 744 -1.83 32.05 -11.53
C PHE A 744 -3.15 32.50 -10.92
N GLU A 745 -4.23 31.86 -11.34
CA GLU A 745 -5.55 32.00 -10.74
C GLU A 745 -5.85 30.64 -10.10
N LEU A 746 -5.91 30.58 -8.77
CA LEU A 746 -6.25 29.34 -8.08
C LEU A 746 -7.76 29.14 -8.05
N ASN A 747 -8.20 27.89 -8.05
CA ASN A 747 -9.58 27.55 -7.78
C ASN A 747 -9.93 27.84 -6.31
N ASN A 748 -11.23 27.94 -6.00
CA ASN A 748 -11.71 28.30 -4.66
C ASN A 748 -11.40 27.25 -3.58
N ASN A 749 -10.97 26.05 -3.96
CA ASN A 749 -10.55 24.96 -3.08
C ASN A 749 -9.02 24.74 -3.08
N GLU A 750 -8.26 25.51 -3.87
CA GLU A 750 -6.81 25.36 -4.01
C GLU A 750 -6.09 26.53 -3.34
N ASN A 751 -5.07 26.22 -2.54
CA ASN A 751 -4.29 27.23 -1.83
C ASN A 751 -2.78 26.97 -1.87
N LYS A 752 -2.33 26.21 -2.87
CA LYS A 752 -0.92 25.94 -3.12
C LYS A 752 -0.66 25.76 -4.62
N ILE A 753 0.43 26.35 -5.09
CA ILE A 753 1.08 25.94 -6.33
C ILE A 753 2.17 24.96 -5.93
N TYR A 754 2.09 23.71 -6.38
CA TYR A 754 2.99 22.66 -5.89
C TYR A 754 4.23 22.44 -6.76
N SER A 755 4.18 22.73 -8.06
CA SER A 755 5.33 22.51 -8.95
C SER A 755 5.37 23.55 -10.08
N TRP A 756 5.94 24.72 -9.82
CA TRP A 756 6.20 25.70 -10.88
C TRP A 756 7.63 25.58 -11.42
N ASP A 757 7.74 25.18 -12.68
CA ASP A 757 8.95 25.02 -13.49
C ASP A 757 9.72 26.33 -13.82
N GLY A 758 9.24 27.48 -13.35
CA GLY A 758 9.84 28.78 -13.67
C GLY A 758 9.48 29.33 -15.05
N ILE A 759 8.56 28.69 -15.79
CA ILE A 759 8.11 29.17 -17.10
C ILE A 759 7.13 30.35 -16.94
N LEU A 760 7.49 31.48 -17.55
CA LEU A 760 6.73 32.72 -17.55
C LEU A 760 5.51 32.66 -18.48
N ASN A 761 4.64 33.68 -18.42
CA ASN A 761 3.53 33.80 -19.37
C ASN A 761 4.00 33.93 -20.83
N SER A 762 5.26 34.33 -21.09
CA SER A 762 5.83 34.40 -22.43
C SER A 762 6.23 33.02 -23.01
N GLY A 763 6.29 31.98 -22.18
CA GLY A 763 6.85 30.68 -22.53
C GLY A 763 8.36 30.56 -22.28
N ASP A 764 9.04 31.65 -21.91
CA ASP A 764 10.46 31.62 -21.54
C ASP A 764 10.65 31.26 -20.05
N TYR A 765 11.80 30.68 -19.71
CA TYR A 765 12.23 30.54 -18.32
C TYR A 765 12.51 31.90 -17.68
N ILE A 766 12.13 32.03 -16.40
CA ILE A 766 12.51 33.16 -15.57
C ILE A 766 14.03 33.28 -15.49
N LYS A 767 14.57 34.51 -15.56
CA LYS A 767 16.02 34.74 -15.52
C LYS A 767 16.54 34.75 -14.07
N PRO A 768 17.83 34.47 -13.83
CA PRO A 768 18.42 34.67 -12.51
C PRO A 768 18.22 36.11 -12.02
N GLY A 769 17.84 36.27 -10.75
CA GLY A 769 17.48 37.57 -10.18
C GLY A 769 16.63 37.45 -8.91
N ILE A 770 16.17 38.60 -8.40
CA ILE A 770 15.24 38.67 -7.26
C ILE A 770 13.88 39.16 -7.77
N TYR A 771 12.84 38.45 -7.38
CA TYR A 771 11.46 38.69 -7.76
C TYR A 771 10.56 38.84 -6.54
N LEU A 772 9.43 39.52 -6.71
CA LEU A 772 8.35 39.57 -5.74
C LEU A 772 7.25 38.62 -6.18
N ILE A 773 6.70 37.89 -5.22
CA ILE A 773 5.50 37.08 -5.38
C ILE A 773 4.43 37.74 -4.54
N THR A 774 3.25 37.95 -5.10
CA THR A 774 2.10 38.50 -4.38
C THR A 774 0.90 37.60 -4.55
N ALA A 775 0.20 37.30 -3.46
CA ALA A 775 -1.10 36.64 -3.47
C ALA A 775 -2.16 37.66 -3.06
N SER A 776 -3.16 37.86 -3.91
CA SER A 776 -4.26 38.79 -3.68
C SER A 776 -5.60 38.06 -3.75
N HIS A 777 -6.48 38.34 -2.79
CA HIS A 777 -7.85 37.81 -2.73
C HIS A 777 -8.83 38.96 -2.44
N ALA A 778 -10.10 38.83 -2.82
CA ALA A 778 -11.10 39.89 -2.62
C ALA A 778 -11.44 40.12 -1.15
N ASN A 779 -11.44 39.04 -0.36
CA ASN A 779 -11.89 39.04 1.05
C ASN A 779 -10.75 38.98 2.08
N TYR A 780 -9.49 38.81 1.64
CA TYR A 780 -8.35 38.61 2.55
C TYR A 780 -7.21 39.59 2.25
N ALA A 781 -6.36 39.84 3.25
CA ALA A 781 -5.18 40.69 3.08
C ALA A 781 -4.22 40.10 2.03
N SER A 782 -3.54 40.99 1.30
CA SER A 782 -2.53 40.56 0.33
C SER A 782 -1.28 40.07 1.03
N ARG A 783 -0.76 38.93 0.57
CA ARG A 783 0.49 38.33 1.07
C ARG A 783 1.60 38.53 0.04
N ILE A 784 2.83 38.71 0.50
CA ILE A 784 3.99 38.99 -0.35
C ILE A 784 5.13 38.05 0.04
N GLY A 785 5.95 37.62 -0.91
CA GLY A 785 7.20 36.90 -0.67
C GLY A 785 8.30 37.31 -1.64
N LYS A 786 9.56 37.02 -1.30
CA LYS A 786 10.71 37.26 -2.18
C LYS A 786 11.30 35.96 -2.68
N LEU A 787 11.37 35.82 -4.00
CA LEU A 787 12.01 34.69 -4.67
C LEU A 787 13.38 35.10 -5.19
N ALA A 788 14.43 34.39 -4.78
CA ALA A 788 15.72 34.44 -5.44
C ALA A 788 15.78 33.33 -6.49
N VAL A 789 16.23 33.64 -7.71
CA VAL A 789 16.47 32.67 -8.78
C VAL A 789 17.94 32.66 -9.11
N THR A 790 18.55 31.48 -9.10
CA THR A 790 19.98 31.27 -9.40
C THR A 790 20.18 30.37 -10.61
N LYS A 791 21.40 30.40 -11.16
CA LYS A 791 21.84 29.46 -12.19
C LYS A 791 22.15 28.09 -11.61
#